data_AF-A0A0B7FYS6-F1
#
_entry.id   AF-A0A0B7FYS6-F1
#
_cell.length_a   1.000
_cell.length_b   1.000
_cell.length_c   1.000
_cell.angle_alpha   90.00
_cell.angle_beta   90.00
_cell.angle_gamma   90.00
#
_symmetry.space_group_name_H-M   'P 1'
#
loop_
_entity.id
_entity.type
_entity.pdbx_description
1 polymer ?
#
loop_
_entity_poly.entity_id
_entity_poly.type
_entity_poly.pdbx_seq_one_letter_code
_entity_poly.pdbx_strand_id
1 'polypeptide(L)'
;MTSVSKSFADVLAHFKSRTGELKGQDVLDVVLEQDVGLANKLMQICAAEYEDASMAEDEKEEWRVERDTWDLISRLYAERTITDDASSHLPTPHQLVESNPYTPTSLLAKRTIQQHPLLRELFLVREWLHDTAPRQSQLPTSSSYRALTRHRVLHAKRGGGGSFVSTLDPDAQGALDPDDAASEKALARALLALFRAGKFDEAKALSRAAGHDWQAAEIGGITAFKWDAILGKEEQPEDEMDVVQTAQWIGNRRRKLWSDVCQRTAMNPNLSPEARAISAALSPARRTLPALLPQCRTWADHAWAHTSALIEERVGSVVESTGSWWQVEDEGIEIDHTADLDESTRVWEQDVRAVISGLKHVSVEKGAGADHPLHWTQVYCILGDMSEVLSLVAERLNGGLDTMRKNWIRFFAHLCLFLSIIQQPVPVTASAVILEGYIRVLEAEDQRDLVALYVSALGDNAVDRYAAYLASLPDDLPYDQRADALKLARQHNLVVERVAVATADLIAKKAIKELPPLRGPLPAPADMNEEATPIELRLVKSVEWLLFNQETWETAIYQSNAVLRYMLGMGRLHAARLLVSSLPDALTGSSANGELLGYARFFSVWDAPSALASIVSQNPGEDGTKSEQKAWEQEYKSVLDDYYDMALELLRVYWLGLEYSDSSEWNFVFLGFGQGR
;
A
#
# COMPACT_ATOMS: atom_id res chain seq x y z
N MET A 1 -10.08 7.27 -10.63
CA MET A 1 -9.30 6.04 -10.37
C MET A 1 -8.13 5.85 -11.33
N THR A 2 -8.32 5.89 -12.65
CA THR A 2 -7.20 5.67 -13.62
C THR A 2 -6.04 6.65 -13.46
N SER A 3 -6.33 7.94 -13.24
CA SER A 3 -5.30 8.95 -12.93
C SER A 3 -4.59 8.68 -11.59
N VAL A 4 -5.31 8.13 -10.61
CA VAL A 4 -4.78 7.91 -9.25
C VAL A 4 -3.83 6.72 -9.22
N SER A 5 -4.22 5.58 -9.80
CA SER A 5 -3.32 4.41 -9.93
C SER A 5 -2.02 4.77 -10.65
N LYS A 6 -2.09 5.68 -11.63
CA LYS A 6 -0.90 6.21 -12.32
C LYS A 6 -0.04 7.07 -11.40
N SER A 7 -0.61 8.04 -10.67
CA SER A 7 0.14 8.86 -9.71
C SER A 7 0.86 8.01 -8.64
N PHE A 8 0.20 6.97 -8.14
CA PHE A 8 0.77 6.01 -7.19
C PHE A 8 1.95 5.23 -7.81
N ALA A 9 1.78 4.76 -9.04
CA ALA A 9 2.83 4.07 -9.79
C ALA A 9 4.03 4.98 -10.11
N ASP A 10 3.79 6.24 -10.46
CA ASP A 10 4.85 7.22 -10.78
C ASP A 10 5.74 7.49 -9.56
N VAL A 11 5.12 7.62 -8.37
CA VAL A 11 5.86 7.74 -7.11
C VAL A 11 6.69 6.47 -6.85
N LEU A 12 6.09 5.30 -6.99
CA LEU A 12 6.79 4.03 -6.80
C LEU A 12 7.98 3.88 -7.77
N ALA A 13 7.80 4.21 -9.05
CA ALA A 13 8.85 4.12 -10.06
C ALA A 13 10.02 5.08 -9.74
N HIS A 14 9.71 6.30 -9.31
CA HIS A 14 10.72 7.27 -8.87
C HIS A 14 11.56 6.73 -7.70
N PHE A 15 10.91 6.18 -6.67
CA PHE A 15 11.63 5.61 -5.53
C PHE A 15 12.39 4.35 -5.89
N LYS A 16 11.83 3.42 -6.68
CA LYS A 16 12.56 2.23 -7.15
C LYS A 16 13.84 2.58 -7.90
N SER A 17 13.80 3.60 -8.78
CA SER A 17 14.98 4.09 -9.49
C SER A 17 16.03 4.62 -8.53
N ARG A 18 15.62 5.45 -7.56
CA ARG A 18 16.52 6.09 -6.60
C ARG A 18 17.12 5.08 -5.61
N THR A 19 16.34 4.10 -5.15
CA THR A 19 16.81 3.06 -4.22
C THR A 19 17.70 2.02 -4.89
N GLY A 20 17.56 1.80 -6.20
CA GLY A 20 18.42 0.88 -6.95
C GLY A 20 19.89 1.31 -6.99
N GLU A 21 20.16 2.60 -6.80
CA GLU A 21 21.51 3.19 -6.76
C GLU A 21 22.11 3.22 -5.34
N LEU A 22 21.30 3.02 -4.31
CA LEU A 22 21.65 3.20 -2.89
C LEU A 22 21.77 1.85 -2.17
N LYS A 23 22.47 1.81 -1.03
CA LYS A 23 22.64 0.58 -0.22
C LYS A 23 22.50 0.86 1.26
N GLY A 24 21.87 -0.09 1.98
CA GLY A 24 21.80 -0.06 3.44
C GLY A 24 21.02 1.15 3.96
N GLN A 25 21.63 1.90 4.88
CA GLN A 25 21.01 3.04 5.56
C GLN A 25 20.59 4.16 4.60
N ASP A 26 21.34 4.40 3.53
CA ASP A 26 21.03 5.44 2.54
C ASP A 26 19.66 5.22 1.86
N VAL A 27 19.24 3.95 1.71
CA VAL A 27 17.91 3.60 1.18
C VAL A 27 16.82 4.02 2.18
N LEU A 28 17.05 3.74 3.45
CA LEU A 28 16.10 4.05 4.53
C LEU A 28 15.97 5.57 4.71
N ASP A 29 17.09 6.29 4.70
CA ASP A 29 17.10 7.75 4.86
C ASP A 29 16.33 8.46 3.75
N VAL A 30 16.37 7.95 2.51
CA VAL A 30 15.61 8.51 1.38
C VAL A 30 14.13 8.11 1.42
N VAL A 31 13.82 6.86 1.75
CA VAL A 31 12.44 6.33 1.70
C VAL A 31 11.61 6.80 2.90
N LEU A 32 12.26 6.97 4.04
CA LEU A 32 11.68 7.41 5.31
C LEU A 32 11.97 8.88 5.62
N GLU A 33 12.50 9.63 4.64
CA GLU A 33 12.75 11.07 4.76
C GLU A 33 11.49 11.79 5.24
N GLN A 34 11.63 12.61 6.28
CA GLN A 34 10.53 13.45 6.75
C GLN A 34 10.04 14.35 5.60
N ASP A 35 8.72 14.46 5.45
CA ASP A 35 8.00 15.24 4.42
C ASP A 35 8.14 14.79 2.95
N VAL A 36 9.24 14.13 2.56
CA VAL A 36 9.55 13.82 1.15
C VAL A 36 9.55 12.31 0.86
N GLY A 37 9.62 11.46 1.88
CA GLY A 37 9.66 10.01 1.77
C GLY A 37 8.48 9.38 1.03
N LEU A 38 8.61 8.09 0.70
CA LEU A 38 7.66 7.34 -0.12
C LEU A 38 6.23 7.41 0.46
N ALA A 39 6.08 7.08 1.75
CA ALA A 39 4.79 7.13 2.43
C ALA A 39 4.18 8.54 2.45
N ASN A 40 5.01 9.58 2.63
CA ASN A 40 4.57 10.98 2.60
C ASN A 40 4.08 11.41 1.22
N LYS A 41 4.70 10.94 0.14
CA LYS A 41 4.23 11.19 -1.23
C LYS A 41 2.89 10.49 -1.50
N LEU A 42 2.71 9.26 -1.02
CA LEU A 42 1.42 8.56 -1.12
C LEU A 42 0.33 9.25 -0.30
N MET A 43 0.67 9.74 0.89
CA MET A 43 -0.19 10.57 1.73
C MET A 43 -0.60 11.86 0.99
N GLN A 44 0.32 12.56 0.32
CA GLN A 44 0.03 13.78 -0.45
C GLN A 44 -0.99 13.51 -1.57
N ILE A 45 -0.90 12.37 -2.25
CA ILE A 45 -1.89 11.97 -3.27
C ILE A 45 -3.26 11.77 -2.60
N CYS A 46 -3.33 11.04 -1.49
CA CYS A 46 -4.59 10.83 -0.76
C CYS A 46 -5.19 12.15 -0.24
N ALA A 47 -4.35 13.10 0.20
CA ALA A 47 -4.79 14.41 0.65
C ALA A 47 -5.38 15.25 -0.49
N ALA A 48 -4.79 15.20 -1.68
CA ALA A 48 -5.32 15.89 -2.86
C ALA A 48 -6.71 15.36 -3.27
N GLU A 49 -6.90 14.04 -3.24
CA GLU A 49 -8.20 13.42 -3.52
C GLU A 49 -9.22 13.75 -2.41
N TYR A 50 -8.80 13.82 -1.14
CA TYR A 50 -9.66 14.20 -0.02
C TYR A 50 -10.18 15.65 -0.11
N GLU A 51 -9.38 16.56 -0.67
CA GLU A 51 -9.75 17.98 -0.82
C GLU A 51 -10.79 18.20 -1.93
N ASP A 52 -11.03 17.22 -2.80
CA ASP A 52 -12.08 17.30 -3.80
C ASP A 52 -13.46 17.37 -3.12
N ALA A 53 -14.12 18.52 -3.28
CA ALA A 53 -15.41 18.81 -2.66
C ALA A 53 -16.58 18.13 -3.39
N SER A 54 -16.35 17.53 -4.57
CA SER A 54 -17.38 16.88 -5.38
C SER A 54 -17.68 15.43 -4.96
N MET A 55 -16.84 14.85 -4.11
CA MET A 55 -16.94 13.44 -3.70
C MET A 55 -18.01 13.19 -2.63
N ALA A 56 -18.59 11.98 -2.67
CA ALA A 56 -19.50 11.51 -1.62
C ALA A 56 -18.78 11.40 -0.27
N GLU A 57 -19.51 11.63 0.83
CA GLU A 57 -18.94 11.65 2.18
C GLU A 57 -18.27 10.31 2.56
N ASP A 58 -18.84 9.19 2.12
CA ASP A 58 -18.28 7.85 2.34
C ASP A 58 -16.95 7.63 1.61
N GLU A 59 -16.84 8.08 0.35
CA GLU A 59 -15.59 7.96 -0.43
C GLU A 59 -14.51 8.92 0.11
N LYS A 60 -14.93 10.11 0.54
CA LYS A 60 -14.05 11.08 1.20
C LYS A 60 -13.50 10.53 2.52
N GLU A 61 -14.31 9.80 3.27
CA GLU A 61 -13.88 9.11 4.48
C GLU A 61 -12.83 8.02 4.18
N GLU A 62 -12.96 7.27 3.07
CA GLU A 62 -11.92 6.29 2.68
C GLU A 62 -10.56 6.94 2.44
N TRP A 63 -10.53 8.04 1.66
CA TRP A 63 -9.30 8.78 1.39
C TRP A 63 -8.70 9.38 2.65
N ARG A 64 -9.55 9.83 3.59
CA ARG A 64 -9.11 10.32 4.90
C ARG A 64 -8.39 9.22 5.67
N VAL A 65 -9.03 8.06 5.83
CA VAL A 65 -8.46 6.94 6.59
C VAL A 65 -7.18 6.43 5.93
N GLU A 66 -7.13 6.38 4.59
CA GLU A 66 -5.91 6.00 3.88
C GLU A 66 -4.77 7.00 4.07
N ARG A 67 -5.04 8.29 3.91
CA ARG A 67 -4.08 9.37 4.18
C ARG A 67 -3.50 9.24 5.59
N ASP A 68 -4.40 9.13 6.58
CA ASP A 68 -4.02 9.06 7.99
C ASP A 68 -3.21 7.78 8.29
N THR A 69 -3.49 6.67 7.58
CA THR A 69 -2.72 5.43 7.72
C THR A 69 -1.30 5.58 7.15
N TRP A 70 -1.14 6.25 6.00
CA TRP A 70 0.18 6.52 5.44
C TRP A 70 1.02 7.45 6.34
N ASP A 71 0.41 8.45 6.96
CA ASP A 71 1.07 9.32 7.94
C ASP A 71 1.59 8.50 9.13
N LEU A 72 0.74 7.64 9.71
CA LEU A 72 1.13 6.76 10.81
C LEU A 72 2.30 5.83 10.44
N ILE A 73 2.21 5.19 9.27
CA ILE A 73 3.27 4.31 8.76
C ILE A 73 4.58 5.09 8.63
N SER A 74 4.54 6.30 8.06
CA SER A 74 5.73 7.12 7.88
C SER A 74 6.40 7.45 9.23
N ARG A 75 5.61 7.90 10.22
CA ARG A 75 6.13 8.30 11.54
C ARG A 75 6.74 7.13 12.30
N LEU A 76 6.04 5.99 12.35
CA LEU A 76 6.51 4.82 13.11
C LEU A 76 7.73 4.16 12.48
N TYR A 77 7.76 3.99 11.16
CA TYR A 77 8.91 3.35 10.51
C TYR A 77 10.15 4.24 10.48
N ALA A 78 9.99 5.57 10.41
CA ALA A 78 11.08 6.50 10.62
C ALA A 78 11.69 6.35 12.03
N GLU A 79 10.86 6.29 13.08
CA GLU A 79 11.33 6.10 14.47
C GLU A 79 12.02 4.74 14.68
N ARG A 80 11.43 3.65 14.16
CA ARG A 80 11.99 2.29 14.28
C ARG A 80 13.34 2.10 13.59
N THR A 81 13.67 2.99 12.66
CA THR A 81 14.93 2.94 11.92
C THR A 81 16.05 3.67 12.65
N ILE A 82 15.72 4.56 13.59
CA ILE A 82 16.72 5.21 14.44
C ILE A 82 17.35 4.14 15.32
N THR A 83 18.66 3.94 15.17
CA THR A 83 19.43 2.99 15.97
C THR A 83 19.33 3.33 17.46
N ASP A 84 18.94 2.36 18.28
CA ASP A 84 18.77 2.51 19.75
C ASP A 84 20.05 2.96 20.47
N ASP A 85 21.21 2.89 19.83
CA ASP A 85 22.52 3.29 20.35
C ASP A 85 22.50 4.70 20.98
N ALA A 86 21.84 5.68 20.35
CA ALA A 86 21.76 7.04 20.88
C ALA A 86 20.96 7.14 22.20
N SER A 87 19.93 6.32 22.36
CA SER A 87 19.08 6.32 23.57
C SER A 87 19.74 5.62 24.75
N SER A 88 20.62 4.64 24.49
CA SER A 88 21.35 3.90 25.50
C SER A 88 22.40 4.74 26.26
N HIS A 89 22.87 5.82 25.65
CA HIS A 89 23.83 6.76 26.24
C HIS A 89 23.18 7.84 27.11
N LEU A 90 21.86 8.00 27.05
CA LEU A 90 21.14 9.00 27.84
C LEU A 90 20.94 8.51 29.28
N PRO A 91 21.14 9.38 30.30
CA PRO A 91 20.99 8.98 31.69
C PRO A 91 19.52 8.72 32.03
N THR A 92 19.29 7.71 32.87
CA THR A 92 17.95 7.31 33.32
C THR A 92 17.32 8.38 34.22
N PRO A 93 15.98 8.41 34.33
CA PRO A 93 15.30 9.26 35.30
C PRO A 93 15.84 9.10 36.72
N HIS A 94 16.17 7.87 37.15
CA HIS A 94 16.80 7.61 38.45
C HIS A 94 18.21 8.21 38.54
N GLN A 95 19.05 8.03 37.53
CA GLN A 95 20.40 8.62 37.50
C GLN A 95 20.38 10.16 37.54
N LEU A 96 19.38 10.79 36.92
CA LEU A 96 19.21 12.24 36.95
C LEU A 96 18.78 12.76 38.34
N VAL A 97 17.97 12.00 39.07
CA VAL A 97 17.60 12.36 40.45
C VAL A 97 18.78 12.10 41.40
N GLU A 98 19.58 11.06 41.16
CA GLU A 98 20.83 10.80 41.90
C GLU A 98 21.87 11.91 41.70
N SER A 99 22.02 12.42 40.46
CA SER A 99 22.93 13.54 40.17
C SER A 99 22.38 14.86 40.71
N ASN A 100 21.08 15.11 40.56
CA ASN A 100 20.40 16.32 40.97
C ASN A 100 19.00 16.00 41.52
N PRO A 101 18.81 15.98 42.85
CA PRO A 101 17.51 15.73 43.47
C PRO A 101 16.42 16.74 43.09
N TYR A 102 16.83 17.93 42.64
CA TYR A 102 15.95 19.01 42.20
C TYR A 102 15.65 18.97 40.70
N THR A 103 15.99 17.89 39.98
CA THR A 103 15.66 17.74 38.56
C THR A 103 14.17 18.00 38.29
N PRO A 104 13.79 18.97 37.43
CA PRO A 104 12.40 19.25 37.10
C PRO A 104 11.66 18.04 36.53
N THR A 105 10.38 17.89 36.88
CA THR A 105 9.56 16.75 36.42
C THR A 105 9.35 16.73 34.91
N SER A 106 9.47 17.87 34.22
CA SER A 106 9.46 17.92 32.76
C SER A 106 10.63 17.17 32.13
N LEU A 107 11.83 17.28 32.71
CA LEU A 107 13.02 16.59 32.20
C LEU A 107 12.93 15.09 32.50
N LEU A 108 12.47 14.71 33.70
CA LEU A 108 12.25 13.30 34.05
C LEU A 108 11.24 12.66 33.08
N ALA A 109 10.11 13.31 32.81
CA ALA A 109 9.12 12.83 31.86
C ALA A 109 9.69 12.69 30.43
N LYS A 110 10.45 13.69 29.95
CA LYS A 110 11.12 13.63 28.64
C LYS A 110 12.07 12.44 28.54
N ARG A 111 12.86 12.20 29.59
CA ARG A 111 13.86 11.12 29.61
C ARG A 111 13.20 9.74 29.71
N THR A 112 12.11 9.62 30.49
CA THR A 112 11.29 8.40 30.50
C THR A 112 10.79 8.04 29.10
N ILE A 113 10.31 9.01 28.33
CA ILE A 113 9.85 8.79 26.96
C ILE A 113 11.02 8.36 26.07
N GLN A 114 12.13 9.10 26.10
CA GLN A 114 13.29 8.84 25.24
C GLN A 114 13.94 7.47 25.47
N GLN A 115 13.89 6.93 26.70
CA GLN A 115 14.55 5.66 27.02
C GLN A 115 13.78 4.41 26.56
N HIS A 116 12.47 4.50 26.36
CA HIS A 116 11.65 3.32 26.10
C HIS A 116 11.08 3.35 24.67
N PRO A 117 11.52 2.45 23.76
CA PRO A 117 11.10 2.46 22.35
C PRO A 117 9.59 2.46 22.17
N LEU A 118 8.87 1.54 22.84
CA LEU A 118 7.41 1.49 22.78
C LEU A 118 6.74 2.80 23.26
N LEU A 119 7.31 3.49 24.26
CA LEU A 119 6.75 4.74 24.76
C LEU A 119 6.99 5.90 23.79
N ARG A 120 8.15 5.92 23.11
CA ARG A 120 8.42 6.84 21.99
C ARG A 120 7.39 6.64 20.88
N GLU A 121 7.17 5.39 20.46
CA GLU A 121 6.16 5.04 19.46
C GLU A 121 4.75 5.48 19.89
N LEU A 122 4.31 5.19 21.12
CA LEU A 122 3.00 5.61 21.60
C LEU A 122 2.85 7.14 21.62
N PHE A 123 3.92 7.87 21.95
CA PHE A 123 3.91 9.34 21.90
C PHE A 123 3.69 9.84 20.47
N LEU A 124 4.40 9.26 19.49
CA LEU A 124 4.20 9.55 18.06
C LEU A 124 2.78 9.20 17.59
N VAL A 125 2.23 8.07 18.07
CA VAL A 125 0.82 7.69 17.80
C VAL A 125 -0.12 8.74 18.37
N ARG A 126 0.15 9.27 19.57
CA ARG A 126 -0.69 10.33 20.16
C ARG A 126 -0.60 11.63 19.36
N GLU A 127 0.58 12.02 18.90
CA GLU A 127 0.78 13.20 18.04
C GLU A 127 0.07 13.02 16.69
N TRP A 128 0.23 11.86 16.04
CA TRP A 128 -0.52 11.50 14.85
C TRP A 128 -2.03 11.62 15.06
N LEU A 129 -2.53 11.11 16.19
CA LEU A 129 -3.94 11.26 16.53
C LEU A 129 -4.29 12.74 16.67
N HIS A 130 -3.51 13.54 17.40
CA HIS A 130 -3.73 14.99 17.55
C HIS A 130 -3.81 15.71 16.19
N ASP A 131 -2.88 15.42 15.27
CA ASP A 131 -2.79 16.06 13.95
C ASP A 131 -3.96 15.68 13.03
N THR A 132 -4.44 14.44 13.13
CA THR A 132 -5.58 13.93 12.35
C THR A 132 -6.95 14.31 12.92
N ALA A 133 -6.99 15.02 14.05
CA ALA A 133 -8.23 15.45 14.68
C ALA A 133 -9.06 16.38 13.75
N PRO A 134 -10.39 16.20 13.65
CA PRO A 134 -11.23 17.06 12.82
C PRO A 134 -11.16 18.53 13.27
N ARG A 135 -11.00 19.46 12.33
CA ARG A 135 -11.06 20.90 12.62
C ARG A 135 -12.46 21.28 13.07
N GLN A 136 -12.57 21.95 14.21
CA GLN A 136 -13.85 22.52 14.65
C GLN A 136 -14.21 23.71 13.78
N SER A 137 -15.42 23.66 13.20
CA SER A 137 -15.91 24.70 12.30
C SER A 137 -16.43 25.95 13.02
N GLN A 138 -16.92 25.83 14.27
CA GLN A 138 -17.49 26.94 15.03
C GLN A 138 -17.20 26.80 16.53
N LEU A 139 -16.50 27.78 17.09
CA LEU A 139 -16.30 27.90 18.54
C LEU A 139 -17.45 28.69 19.17
N PRO A 140 -17.94 28.29 20.35
CA PRO A 140 -19.00 29.04 21.04
C PRO A 140 -18.51 30.45 21.41
N THR A 141 -19.31 31.47 21.07
CA THR A 141 -19.01 32.90 21.29
C THR A 141 -19.66 33.50 22.55
N SER A 142 -20.17 32.68 23.47
CA SER A 142 -20.74 33.20 24.71
C SER A 142 -19.65 33.91 25.50
N SER A 143 -19.87 35.19 25.86
CA SER A 143 -18.86 36.05 26.50
C SER A 143 -19.02 36.14 28.02
N SER A 144 -20.07 35.58 28.60
CA SER A 144 -20.41 35.83 30.00
C SER A 144 -20.75 34.55 30.77
N TYR A 145 -19.96 34.26 31.81
CA TYR A 145 -20.15 33.13 32.69
C TYR A 145 -21.48 33.20 33.46
N ARG A 146 -22.34 32.20 33.25
CA ARG A 146 -23.61 31.97 33.97
C ARG A 146 -24.47 33.24 34.15
N ALA A 147 -24.53 34.10 33.14
CA ALA A 147 -25.16 35.41 33.27
C ALA A 147 -26.68 35.31 33.50
N LEU A 148 -27.34 34.37 32.83
CA LEU A 148 -28.79 34.17 32.96
C LEU A 148 -29.14 33.50 34.29
N THR A 149 -28.34 32.52 34.72
CA THR A 149 -28.42 31.90 36.04
C THR A 149 -28.22 32.94 37.13
N ARG A 150 -27.22 33.83 37.00
CA ARG A 150 -27.02 34.96 37.92
C ARG A 150 -28.25 35.85 38.00
N HIS A 151 -28.86 36.20 36.86
CA HIS A 151 -30.07 37.01 36.82
C HIS A 151 -31.25 36.32 37.53
N ARG A 152 -31.45 35.01 37.27
CA ARG A 152 -32.49 34.21 37.93
C ARG A 152 -32.26 34.05 39.43
N VAL A 153 -31.03 33.80 39.88
CA VAL A 153 -30.68 33.70 41.30
C VAL A 153 -30.93 35.03 42.02
N LEU A 154 -30.58 36.17 41.41
CA LEU A 154 -30.85 37.50 41.96
C LEU A 154 -32.36 37.79 42.04
N HIS A 155 -33.14 37.40 41.03
CA HIS A 155 -34.59 37.52 41.05
C HIS A 155 -35.23 36.61 42.12
N ALA A 156 -34.79 35.36 42.23
CA ALA A 156 -35.28 34.41 43.22
C ALA A 156 -35.01 34.88 44.67
N LYS A 157 -33.84 35.49 44.92
CA LYS A 157 -33.51 36.11 46.22
C LYS A 157 -34.42 37.30 46.58
N ARG A 158 -34.97 38.01 45.57
CA ARG A 158 -35.90 39.13 45.78
C ARG A 158 -37.36 38.68 45.89
N GLY A 159 -37.73 37.58 45.23
CA GLY A 159 -39.11 37.10 45.12
C GLY A 159 -39.51 35.94 46.03
N GLY A 160 -38.58 35.39 46.84
CA GLY A 160 -38.90 34.38 47.85
C GLY A 160 -39.25 32.99 47.30
N GLY A 161 -38.63 32.56 46.21
CA GLY A 161 -38.84 31.21 45.68
C GLY A 161 -37.93 30.86 44.50
N GLY A 162 -37.19 29.75 44.62
CA GLY A 162 -36.44 29.13 43.52
C GLY A 162 -35.36 28.17 44.00
N SER A 163 -35.35 26.93 43.48
CA SER A 163 -34.31 25.90 43.71
C SER A 163 -33.13 26.07 42.74
N PHE A 164 -32.56 27.27 42.67
CA PHE A 164 -31.38 27.57 41.83
C PHE A 164 -30.10 27.55 42.67
N VAL A 165 -28.95 27.48 41.99
CA VAL A 165 -27.63 27.46 42.64
C VAL A 165 -27.48 28.63 43.63
N SER A 166 -26.92 28.35 44.81
CA SER A 166 -26.76 29.32 45.91
C SER A 166 -25.59 30.30 45.70
N THR A 167 -24.52 29.84 45.02
CA THR A 167 -23.33 30.60 44.61
C THR A 167 -23.06 30.42 43.12
N LEU A 168 -22.14 31.21 42.54
CA LEU A 168 -21.80 31.10 41.11
C LEU A 168 -20.55 30.26 40.86
N ASP A 169 -19.92 29.72 41.90
CA ASP A 169 -18.72 28.89 41.78
C ASP A 169 -19.01 27.63 40.94
N PRO A 170 -18.00 27.07 40.24
CA PRO A 170 -18.21 25.90 39.38
C PRO A 170 -18.62 24.63 40.14
N ASP A 171 -18.28 24.54 41.43
CA ASP A 171 -18.61 23.42 42.34
C ASP A 171 -19.94 23.61 43.09
N ALA A 172 -20.62 24.74 42.88
CA ALA A 172 -21.87 25.05 43.54
C ALA A 172 -23.01 24.13 43.06
N GLN A 173 -23.69 23.49 44.02
CA GLN A 173 -24.76 22.55 43.72
C GLN A 173 -26.10 23.26 43.44
N GLY A 174 -26.82 22.80 42.41
CA GLY A 174 -28.15 23.29 42.05
C GLY A 174 -28.40 23.31 40.55
N ALA A 175 -29.63 23.64 40.14
CA ALA A 175 -29.98 23.76 38.73
C ALA A 175 -29.49 25.09 38.14
N LEU A 176 -28.86 25.02 36.97
CA LEU A 176 -28.53 26.18 36.14
C LEU A 176 -29.73 26.60 35.28
N ASP A 177 -29.67 27.82 34.75
CA ASP A 177 -30.53 28.21 33.63
C ASP A 177 -30.32 27.25 32.45
N PRO A 178 -31.39 26.75 31.79
CA PRO A 178 -31.26 25.88 30.61
C PRO A 178 -30.35 26.41 29.50
N ASP A 179 -30.33 27.73 29.25
CA ASP A 179 -29.51 28.32 28.19
C ASP A 179 -28.03 28.38 28.59
N ASP A 180 -27.75 28.66 29.87
CA ASP A 180 -26.39 28.59 30.41
C ASP A 180 -25.90 27.13 30.43
N ALA A 181 -26.75 26.18 30.84
CA ALA A 181 -26.42 24.75 30.82
C ALA A 181 -26.13 24.24 29.41
N ALA A 182 -26.92 24.68 28.41
CA ALA A 182 -26.68 24.37 27.00
C ALA A 182 -25.36 24.98 26.49
N SER A 183 -25.04 26.20 26.92
CA SER A 183 -23.78 26.89 26.59
C SER A 183 -22.58 26.19 27.22
N GLU A 184 -22.65 25.79 28.49
CA GLU A 184 -21.60 25.02 29.16
C GLU A 184 -21.38 23.66 28.49
N LYS A 185 -22.45 22.99 28.08
CA LYS A 185 -22.37 21.74 27.31
C LYS A 185 -21.73 21.93 25.93
N ALA A 186 -22.04 23.03 25.24
CA ALA A 186 -21.41 23.37 23.96
C ALA A 186 -19.92 23.68 24.13
N LEU A 187 -19.56 24.45 25.17
CA LEU A 187 -18.18 24.73 25.54
C LEU A 187 -17.41 23.45 25.87
N ALA A 188 -17.99 22.54 26.67
CA ALA A 188 -17.35 21.29 27.02
C ALA A 188 -17.03 20.41 25.80
N ARG A 189 -17.96 20.32 24.84
CA ARG A 189 -17.70 19.64 23.55
C ARG A 189 -16.60 20.33 22.74
N ALA A 190 -16.59 21.66 22.76
CA ALA A 190 -15.56 22.44 22.08
C ALA A 190 -14.17 22.13 22.68
N LEU A 191 -14.06 22.16 24.00
CA LEU A 191 -12.83 21.84 24.74
C LEU A 191 -12.38 20.40 24.51
N LEU A 192 -13.29 19.41 24.55
CA LEU A 192 -12.94 18.02 24.30
C LEU A 192 -12.33 17.81 22.91
N ALA A 193 -12.84 18.46 21.87
CA ALA A 193 -12.23 18.32 20.56
C ALA A 193 -10.94 19.15 20.40
N LEU A 194 -10.74 20.24 21.16
CA LEU A 194 -9.43 20.90 21.25
C LEU A 194 -8.39 20.03 21.98
N PHE A 195 -8.78 19.33 23.06
CA PHE A 195 -7.91 18.35 23.73
C PHE A 195 -7.57 17.17 22.82
N ARG A 196 -8.57 16.67 22.07
CA ARG A 196 -8.38 15.66 21.03
C ARG A 196 -7.41 16.13 19.95
N ALA A 197 -7.31 17.42 19.66
CA ALA A 197 -6.37 18.01 18.71
C ALA A 197 -5.04 18.49 19.34
N GLY A 198 -4.80 18.24 20.64
CA GLY A 198 -3.60 18.70 21.34
C GLY A 198 -3.51 20.23 21.56
N LYS A 199 -4.56 20.98 21.22
CA LYS A 199 -4.59 22.46 21.24
C LYS A 199 -4.97 23.03 22.61
N PHE A 200 -4.18 22.73 23.63
CA PHE A 200 -4.45 23.16 25.01
C PHE A 200 -4.39 24.68 25.20
N ASP A 201 -3.56 25.39 24.44
CA ASP A 201 -3.49 26.86 24.49
C ASP A 201 -4.74 27.53 23.92
N GLU A 202 -5.25 27.02 22.79
CA GLU A 202 -6.54 27.47 22.23
C GLU A 202 -7.69 27.15 23.20
N ALA A 203 -7.65 25.99 23.86
CA ALA A 203 -8.64 25.62 24.88
C ALA A 203 -8.62 26.59 26.07
N LYS A 204 -7.44 26.99 26.57
CA LYS A 204 -7.30 28.02 27.62
C LYS A 204 -7.87 29.35 27.15
N ALA A 205 -7.55 29.79 25.92
CA ALA A 205 -8.06 31.04 25.37
C ALA A 205 -9.59 31.01 25.24
N LEU A 206 -10.17 29.90 24.77
CA LEU A 206 -11.60 29.70 24.65
C LEU A 206 -12.29 29.75 26.01
N SER A 207 -11.74 29.08 27.03
CA SER A 207 -12.27 29.13 28.39
C SER A 207 -12.27 30.57 28.94
N ARG A 208 -11.20 31.35 28.73
CA ARG A 208 -11.17 32.77 29.13
C ARG A 208 -12.18 33.62 28.37
N ALA A 209 -12.31 33.42 27.06
CA ALA A 209 -13.29 34.12 26.25
C ALA A 209 -14.73 33.85 26.71
N ALA A 210 -14.99 32.64 27.22
CA ALA A 210 -16.26 32.26 27.82
C ALA A 210 -16.48 32.77 29.26
N GLY A 211 -15.48 33.40 29.88
CA GLY A 211 -15.49 33.82 31.29
C GLY A 211 -15.23 32.68 32.29
N HIS A 212 -14.74 31.54 31.82
CA HIS A 212 -14.37 30.37 32.63
C HIS A 212 -12.87 30.40 32.99
N ASP A 213 -12.42 31.47 33.66
CA ASP A 213 -11.00 31.62 34.03
C ASP A 213 -10.50 30.48 34.93
N TRP A 214 -11.37 29.92 35.77
CA TRP A 214 -11.09 28.75 36.61
C TRP A 214 -10.75 27.51 35.76
N GLN A 215 -11.44 27.33 34.64
CA GLN A 215 -11.20 26.20 33.74
C GLN A 215 -9.92 26.40 32.94
N ALA A 216 -9.62 27.64 32.54
CA ALA A 216 -8.32 27.97 31.94
C ALA A 216 -7.15 27.68 32.91
N ALA A 217 -7.34 27.91 34.22
CA ALA A 217 -6.38 27.56 35.25
C ALA A 217 -6.27 26.03 35.44
N GLU A 218 -7.39 25.30 35.41
CA GLU A 218 -7.41 23.82 35.46
C GLU A 218 -6.61 23.22 34.29
N ILE A 219 -6.86 23.68 33.06
CA ILE A 219 -6.15 23.24 31.86
C ILE A 219 -4.65 23.56 31.97
N GLY A 220 -4.28 24.72 32.56
CA GLY A 220 -2.88 25.09 32.78
C GLY A 220 -2.09 24.11 33.65
N GLY A 221 -2.76 23.29 34.46
CA GLY A 221 -2.12 22.28 35.30
C GLY A 221 -1.48 21.11 34.53
N ILE A 222 -1.79 20.96 33.23
CA ILE A 222 -1.25 19.89 32.37
C ILE A 222 0.27 20.01 32.17
N THR A 223 0.78 21.23 32.11
CA THR A 223 2.18 21.54 31.83
C THR A 223 3.06 21.06 32.98
N ALA A 224 3.98 20.13 32.70
CA ALA A 224 4.94 19.66 33.70
C ALA A 224 5.86 20.80 34.18
N PHE A 225 6.35 20.67 35.42
CA PHE A 225 7.23 21.68 36.02
C PHE A 225 8.57 21.73 35.27
N LYS A 226 8.88 22.88 34.66
CA LYS A 226 10.13 23.20 33.96
C LYS A 226 10.80 24.38 34.67
N TRP A 227 12.09 24.25 34.94
CA TRP A 227 12.92 25.33 35.48
C TRP A 227 14.36 25.18 35.00
N ASP A 228 14.73 25.89 33.93
CA ASP A 228 16.04 25.68 33.28
C ASP A 228 17.21 26.25 34.09
N ALA A 229 16.95 27.21 34.98
CA ALA A 229 17.97 27.84 35.80
C ALA A 229 18.62 26.90 36.84
N ILE A 230 18.01 25.75 37.12
CA ILE A 230 18.51 24.74 38.07
C ILE A 230 19.10 23.51 37.38
N LEU A 231 19.15 23.49 36.04
CA LEU A 231 19.76 22.43 35.24
C LEU A 231 21.23 22.73 34.97
N GLY A 232 22.06 21.68 34.91
CA GLY A 232 23.44 21.80 34.43
C GLY A 232 23.50 22.16 32.95
N LYS A 233 24.60 22.78 32.48
CA LYS A 233 24.76 23.16 31.05
C LYS A 233 24.64 21.97 30.09
N GLU A 234 25.03 20.77 30.52
CA GLU A 234 24.94 19.52 29.75
C GLU A 234 23.53 18.91 29.77
N GLU A 235 22.65 19.37 30.67
CA GLU A 235 21.26 18.92 30.82
C GLU A 235 20.27 19.89 30.18
N GLN A 236 20.74 21.05 29.72
CA GLN A 236 19.95 22.02 28.98
C GLN A 236 19.66 21.47 27.57
N PRO A 237 18.42 21.62 27.06
CA PRO A 237 18.08 21.17 25.71
C PRO A 237 18.92 21.91 24.67
N GLU A 238 19.62 21.16 23.81
CA GLU A 238 20.47 21.70 22.72
C GLU A 238 19.66 22.52 21.69
N ASP A 239 18.35 22.24 21.57
CA ASP A 239 17.47 22.82 20.55
C ASP A 239 16.93 24.25 20.86
N GLU A 240 17.19 24.81 22.04
CA GLU A 240 16.68 26.14 22.45
C GLU A 240 17.79 27.22 22.48
N MET A 241 18.71 27.22 21.51
CA MET A 241 19.84 28.17 21.42
C MET A 241 19.44 29.66 21.26
N ASP A 242 18.16 29.98 21.02
CA ASP A 242 17.66 31.35 20.77
C ASP A 242 16.56 31.85 21.73
N VAL A 243 16.18 31.09 22.76
CA VAL A 243 15.19 31.56 23.74
C VAL A 243 15.93 32.28 24.86
N VAL A 244 15.64 33.57 25.06
CA VAL A 244 16.03 34.32 26.27
C VAL A 244 15.73 33.43 27.47
N GLN A 245 16.76 32.94 28.17
CA GLN A 245 16.62 32.11 29.36
C GLN A 245 15.76 32.87 30.37
N THR A 246 14.46 32.63 30.36
CA THR A 246 13.56 33.25 31.33
C THR A 246 13.90 32.62 32.67
N ALA A 247 14.41 33.42 33.61
CA ALA A 247 14.70 32.96 34.97
C ALA A 247 13.44 32.49 35.75
N GLN A 248 12.26 32.53 35.12
CA GLN A 248 10.98 32.14 35.68
C GLN A 248 10.67 30.68 35.35
N TRP A 249 10.30 29.91 36.36
CA TRP A 249 9.80 28.54 36.20
C TRP A 249 8.38 28.55 35.62
N ILE A 250 8.02 27.47 34.93
CA ILE A 250 6.70 27.29 34.29
C ILE A 250 6.15 25.91 34.67
N GLY A 251 4.82 25.76 34.58
CA GLY A 251 4.13 24.48 34.76
C GLY A 251 3.67 24.22 36.18
N ASN A 252 3.25 22.99 36.47
CA ASN A 252 2.71 22.63 37.77
C ASN A 252 3.71 21.78 38.57
N ARG A 253 4.22 22.37 39.66
CA ARG A 253 5.09 21.67 40.62
C ARG A 253 4.43 20.42 41.21
N ARG A 254 3.15 20.51 41.57
CA ARG A 254 2.37 19.42 42.16
C ARG A 254 1.47 18.78 41.11
N ARG A 255 2.06 18.39 39.96
CA ARG A 255 1.31 17.78 38.85
C ARG A 255 0.63 16.47 39.26
N LYS A 256 1.24 15.67 40.14
CA LYS A 256 0.63 14.45 40.67
C LYS A 256 -0.67 14.74 41.42
N LEU A 257 -0.65 15.68 42.37
CA LEU A 257 -1.85 16.10 43.09
C LEU A 257 -2.95 16.59 42.13
N TRP A 258 -2.59 17.44 41.17
CA TRP A 258 -3.53 17.92 40.16
C TRP A 258 -4.13 16.77 39.34
N SER A 259 -3.29 15.83 38.91
CA SER A 259 -3.70 14.62 38.19
C SER A 259 -4.68 13.79 39.01
N ASP A 260 -4.36 13.52 40.28
CA ASP A 260 -5.25 12.78 41.19
C ASP A 260 -6.58 13.51 41.43
N VAL A 261 -6.57 14.84 41.56
CA VAL A 261 -7.79 15.64 41.67
C VAL A 261 -8.63 15.51 40.39
N CYS A 262 -8.05 15.68 39.21
CA CYS A 262 -8.75 15.50 37.93
C CYS A 262 -9.36 14.09 37.82
N GLN A 263 -8.61 13.05 38.20
CA GLN A 263 -9.09 11.67 38.13
C GLN A 263 -10.21 11.39 39.15
N ARG A 264 -10.15 11.95 40.37
CA ARG A 264 -11.25 11.88 41.35
C ARG A 264 -12.50 12.63 40.85
N THR A 265 -12.31 13.80 40.24
CA THR A 265 -13.38 14.59 39.63
C THR A 265 -14.07 13.80 38.51
N ALA A 266 -13.29 13.16 37.63
CA ALA A 266 -13.83 12.29 36.57
C ALA A 266 -14.68 11.14 37.11
N MET A 267 -14.34 10.59 38.28
CA MET A 267 -15.07 9.50 38.93
C MET A 267 -16.26 9.94 39.78
N ASN A 268 -16.44 11.24 39.99
CA ASN A 268 -17.50 11.74 40.87
C ASN A 268 -18.88 11.64 40.20
N PRO A 269 -19.82 10.81 40.69
CA PRO A 269 -21.13 10.64 40.08
C PRO A 269 -22.05 11.86 40.23
N ASN A 270 -21.70 12.80 41.12
CA ASN A 270 -22.49 14.01 41.34
C ASN A 270 -22.21 15.11 40.31
N LEU A 271 -21.20 14.94 39.46
CA LEU A 271 -20.84 15.89 38.41
C LEU A 271 -21.48 15.51 37.08
N SER A 272 -21.66 16.51 36.20
CA SER A 272 -22.21 16.29 34.87
C SER A 272 -21.29 15.36 34.05
N PRO A 273 -21.86 14.56 33.13
CA PRO A 273 -21.06 13.74 32.21
C PRO A 273 -19.99 14.54 31.46
N GLU A 274 -20.32 15.78 31.07
CA GLU A 274 -19.42 16.69 30.37
C GLU A 274 -18.23 17.13 31.24
N ALA A 275 -18.47 17.51 32.51
CA ALA A 275 -17.40 17.90 33.44
C ALA A 275 -16.48 16.71 33.74
N ARG A 276 -17.04 15.52 33.95
CA ARG A 276 -16.26 14.29 34.18
C ARG A 276 -15.38 13.95 32.97
N ALA A 277 -15.92 14.12 31.76
CA ALA A 277 -15.17 13.87 30.53
C ALA A 277 -14.03 14.88 30.33
N ILE A 278 -14.23 16.17 30.65
CA ILE A 278 -13.17 17.18 30.62
C ILE A 278 -12.03 16.79 31.56
N SER A 279 -12.33 16.48 32.83
CA SER A 279 -11.29 16.11 33.79
C SER A 279 -10.60 14.79 33.43
N ALA A 280 -11.33 13.83 32.84
CA ALA A 280 -10.75 12.60 32.31
C ALA A 280 -9.83 12.83 31.10
N ALA A 281 -10.15 13.82 30.24
CA ALA A 281 -9.31 14.19 29.11
C ALA A 281 -8.05 14.97 29.53
N LEU A 282 -8.10 15.72 30.64
CA LEU A 282 -6.95 16.43 31.19
C LEU A 282 -5.94 15.50 31.88
N SER A 283 -6.43 14.48 32.58
CA SER A 283 -5.60 13.43 33.17
C SER A 283 -6.13 12.04 32.78
N PRO A 284 -5.80 11.57 31.56
CA PRO A 284 -6.24 10.27 31.07
C PRO A 284 -5.58 9.15 31.87
N ALA A 285 -6.40 8.25 32.38
CA ALA A 285 -6.00 7.01 33.05
C ALA A 285 -7.06 5.94 32.82
N ARG A 286 -6.71 4.65 32.93
CA ARG A 286 -7.62 3.51 32.79
C ARG A 286 -8.86 3.65 33.67
N ARG A 287 -8.68 4.11 34.92
CA ARG A 287 -9.80 4.38 35.83
C ARG A 287 -10.74 5.47 35.32
N THR A 288 -10.24 6.45 34.56
CA THR A 288 -11.04 7.57 34.02
C THR A 288 -11.69 7.32 32.67
N LEU A 289 -11.25 6.29 31.94
CA LEU A 289 -11.81 5.96 30.62
C LEU A 289 -13.34 5.81 30.61
N PRO A 290 -14.01 5.20 31.61
CA PRO A 290 -15.48 5.12 31.61
C PRO A 290 -16.19 6.48 31.59
N ALA A 291 -15.53 7.56 32.02
CA ALA A 291 -16.06 8.92 31.93
C ALA A 291 -15.80 9.59 30.57
N LEU A 292 -14.71 9.22 29.89
CA LEU A 292 -14.26 9.82 28.62
C LEU A 292 -14.81 9.10 27.38
N LEU A 293 -14.82 7.76 27.38
CA LEU A 293 -15.23 6.94 26.24
C LEU A 293 -16.65 7.24 25.73
N PRO A 294 -17.66 7.57 26.56
CA PRO A 294 -18.98 7.97 26.07
C PRO A 294 -19.00 9.26 25.24
N GLN A 295 -17.93 10.07 25.26
CA GLN A 295 -17.78 11.26 24.42
C GLN A 295 -16.95 10.99 23.16
N CYS A 296 -16.29 9.82 23.07
CA CYS A 296 -15.53 9.39 21.91
C CYS A 296 -16.50 8.89 20.84
N ARG A 297 -16.49 9.49 19.64
CA ARG A 297 -17.49 9.18 18.61
C ARG A 297 -16.92 8.39 17.45
N THR A 298 -15.62 8.56 17.20
CA THR A 298 -14.90 7.91 16.11
C THR A 298 -13.89 6.91 16.65
N TRP A 299 -13.45 5.98 15.80
CA TRP A 299 -12.41 5.02 16.17
C TRP A 299 -11.13 5.73 16.66
N ALA A 300 -10.74 6.81 15.98
CA ALA A 300 -9.58 7.62 16.32
C ALA A 300 -9.71 8.31 17.69
N ASP A 301 -10.93 8.64 18.15
CA ASP A 301 -11.15 9.18 19.50
C ASP A 301 -10.90 8.12 20.58
N HIS A 302 -11.37 6.89 20.34
CA HIS A 302 -11.10 5.77 21.24
C HIS A 302 -9.61 5.45 21.29
N ALA A 303 -8.94 5.35 20.13
CA ALA A 303 -7.51 5.16 20.05
C ALA A 303 -6.75 6.25 20.83
N TRP A 304 -7.16 7.52 20.68
CA TRP A 304 -6.56 8.64 21.40
C TRP A 304 -6.74 8.54 22.91
N ALA A 305 -7.92 8.22 23.40
CA ALA A 305 -8.20 8.10 24.82
C ALA A 305 -7.37 6.97 25.46
N HIS A 306 -7.34 5.80 24.82
CA HIS A 306 -6.58 4.65 25.30
C HIS A 306 -5.06 4.90 25.26
N THR A 307 -4.53 5.38 24.14
CA THR A 307 -3.09 5.69 23.99
C THR A 307 -2.66 6.77 24.98
N SER A 308 -3.45 7.82 25.16
CA SER A 308 -3.15 8.90 26.12
C SER A 308 -3.10 8.38 27.55
N ALA A 309 -4.02 7.48 27.94
CA ALA A 309 -4.03 6.88 29.26
C ALA A 309 -2.80 5.98 29.51
N LEU A 310 -2.40 5.18 28.52
CA LEU A 310 -1.22 4.31 28.61
C LEU A 310 0.08 5.12 28.80
N ILE A 311 0.21 6.24 28.09
CA ILE A 311 1.37 7.14 28.20
C ILE A 311 1.39 7.82 29.57
N GLU A 312 0.27 8.42 29.97
CA GLU A 312 0.18 9.21 31.21
C GLU A 312 0.45 8.35 32.45
N GLU A 313 -0.10 7.13 32.50
CA GLU A 313 0.15 6.21 33.60
C GLU A 313 1.61 5.73 33.65
N ARG A 314 2.21 5.44 32.49
CA ARG A 314 3.60 4.97 32.44
C ARG A 314 4.57 6.07 32.86
N VAL A 315 4.41 7.28 32.30
CA VAL A 315 5.24 8.43 32.67
C VAL A 315 5.05 8.76 34.14
N GLY A 316 3.81 8.78 34.63
CA GLY A 316 3.51 9.01 36.04
C GLY A 316 4.20 8.00 36.96
N SER A 317 4.06 6.71 36.67
CA SER A 317 4.65 5.61 37.46
C SER A 317 6.18 5.67 37.52
N VAL A 318 6.84 5.92 36.38
CA VAL A 318 8.32 6.01 36.35
C VAL A 318 8.81 7.25 37.09
N VAL A 319 8.18 8.41 36.91
CA VAL A 319 8.60 9.62 37.63
C VAL A 319 8.37 9.44 39.15
N GLU A 320 7.30 8.76 39.55
CA GLU A 320 7.05 8.44 40.97
C GLU A 320 8.10 7.50 41.56
N SER A 321 8.53 6.48 40.82
CA SER A 321 9.56 5.56 41.30
C SER A 321 10.94 6.19 41.43
N THR A 322 11.18 7.36 40.84
CA THR A 322 12.44 8.11 41.06
C THR A 322 12.57 8.74 42.44
N GLY A 323 11.46 8.90 43.17
CA GLY A 323 11.48 9.62 44.46
C GLY A 323 11.82 11.11 44.34
N SER A 324 11.58 11.72 43.17
CA SER A 324 11.88 13.12 42.90
C SER A 324 11.35 14.05 44.01
N TRP A 325 12.18 15.01 44.45
CA TRP A 325 11.83 15.99 45.48
C TRP A 325 10.51 16.72 45.20
N TRP A 326 10.19 16.95 43.92
CA TRP A 326 8.98 17.66 43.50
C TRP A 326 7.69 16.85 43.63
N GLN A 327 7.78 15.53 43.85
CA GLN A 327 6.64 14.62 43.95
C GLN A 327 6.32 14.14 45.36
N VAL A 328 7.26 14.24 46.30
CA VAL A 328 7.06 13.79 47.68
C VAL A 328 6.17 14.81 48.41
N GLU A 329 4.98 14.37 48.81
CA GLU A 329 4.01 15.22 49.53
C GLU A 329 4.25 15.25 51.06
N ASP A 330 5.02 14.31 51.62
CA ASP A 330 5.36 14.27 53.05
C ASP A 330 6.63 13.42 53.33
N GLU A 331 7.42 13.84 54.33
CA GLU A 331 8.54 13.06 54.90
C GLU A 331 8.00 11.80 55.61
N GLY A 332 7.83 10.69 54.89
CA GLY A 332 7.40 9.42 55.53
C GLY A 332 6.73 8.37 54.65
N ILE A 333 6.54 8.62 53.35
CA ILE A 333 6.13 7.56 52.43
C ILE A 333 7.38 6.76 52.06
N GLU A 334 7.44 5.50 52.51
CA GLU A 334 8.44 4.54 52.03
C GLU A 334 8.20 4.33 50.53
N ILE A 335 9.05 4.94 49.71
CA ILE A 335 9.10 4.65 48.29
C ILE A 335 9.56 3.20 48.19
N ASP A 336 8.75 2.34 47.58
CA ASP A 336 9.10 0.95 47.36
C ASP A 336 10.19 0.86 46.28
N HIS A 337 11.44 1.03 46.72
CA HIS A 337 12.63 0.84 45.90
C HIS A 337 12.85 -0.64 45.51
N THR A 338 12.00 -1.57 45.98
CA THR A 338 12.07 -3.00 45.66
C THR A 338 11.14 -3.44 44.54
N ALA A 339 10.29 -2.55 44.03
CA ALA A 339 9.49 -2.82 42.85
C ALA A 339 10.41 -3.11 41.66
N ASP A 340 10.37 -4.33 41.15
CA ASP A 340 11.10 -4.76 39.97
C ASP A 340 10.61 -3.93 38.76
N LEU A 341 11.39 -2.91 38.41
CA LEU A 341 11.09 -2.00 37.31
C LEU A 341 11.02 -2.75 35.98
N ASP A 342 11.80 -3.82 35.81
CA ASP A 342 11.79 -4.62 34.59
C ASP A 342 10.49 -5.43 34.49
N GLU A 343 10.03 -6.03 35.59
CA GLU A 343 8.73 -6.71 35.63
C GLU A 343 7.57 -5.73 35.42
N SER A 344 7.59 -4.57 36.08
CA SER A 344 6.61 -3.50 35.86
C SER A 344 6.56 -3.05 34.39
N THR A 345 7.72 -2.99 33.74
CA THR A 345 7.83 -2.65 32.31
C THR A 345 7.19 -3.74 31.44
N ARG A 346 7.52 -5.01 31.67
CA ARG A 346 6.95 -6.13 30.91
C ARG A 346 5.43 -6.22 31.03
N VAL A 347 4.90 -6.05 32.25
CA VAL A 347 3.45 -6.03 32.49
C VAL A 347 2.81 -4.88 31.72
N TRP A 348 3.40 -3.69 31.76
CA TRP A 348 2.91 -2.54 31.01
C TRP A 348 2.94 -2.78 29.49
N GLU A 349 3.99 -3.39 28.93
CA GLU A 349 4.06 -3.72 27.50
C GLU A 349 2.97 -4.73 27.09
N GLN A 350 2.69 -5.73 27.92
CA GLN A 350 1.59 -6.68 27.70
C GLN A 350 0.23 -5.99 27.73
N ASP A 351 0.03 -5.08 28.69
CA ASP A 351 -1.17 -4.26 28.78
C ASP A 351 -1.35 -3.37 27.55
N VAL A 352 -0.28 -2.72 27.07
CA VAL A 352 -0.31 -1.93 25.83
C VAL A 352 -0.79 -2.80 24.67
N ARG A 353 -0.19 -3.98 24.48
CA ARG A 353 -0.59 -4.91 23.42
C ARG A 353 -2.07 -5.32 23.54
N ALA A 354 -2.53 -5.63 24.75
CA ALA A 354 -3.90 -6.03 25.00
C ALA A 354 -4.90 -4.89 24.70
N VAL A 355 -4.62 -3.67 25.18
CA VAL A 355 -5.47 -2.49 24.98
C VAL A 355 -5.52 -2.10 23.50
N ILE A 356 -4.38 -2.03 22.83
CA ILE A 356 -4.31 -1.67 21.41
C ILE A 356 -4.97 -2.73 20.53
N SER A 357 -4.78 -4.03 20.82
CA SER A 357 -5.48 -5.11 20.11
C SER A 357 -7.01 -5.04 20.32
N GLY A 358 -7.45 -4.65 21.53
CA GLY A 358 -8.87 -4.44 21.84
C GLY A 358 -9.56 -3.39 20.97
N LEU A 359 -8.82 -2.45 20.37
CA LEU A 359 -9.37 -1.44 19.46
C LEU A 359 -10.01 -2.02 18.20
N LYS A 360 -9.74 -3.29 17.86
CA LYS A 360 -10.36 -4.02 16.74
C LYS A 360 -11.85 -4.31 16.94
N HIS A 361 -12.34 -4.21 18.18
CA HIS A 361 -13.71 -4.57 18.54
C HIS A 361 -14.52 -3.38 19.05
N VAL A 362 -14.00 -2.16 18.89
CA VAL A 362 -14.66 -0.94 19.37
C VAL A 362 -15.83 -0.57 18.47
N SER A 363 -17.00 -0.38 19.08
CA SER A 363 -18.16 0.19 18.40
C SER A 363 -18.07 1.71 18.38
N VAL A 364 -18.31 2.32 17.21
CA VAL A 364 -18.21 3.77 16.99
C VAL A 364 -19.55 4.34 16.51
N GLU A 365 -19.80 5.61 16.81
CA GLU A 365 -21.03 6.31 16.38
C GLU A 365 -20.88 6.98 15.01
N LYS A 366 -19.65 7.39 14.65
CA LYS A 366 -19.36 8.18 13.45
C LYS A 366 -18.11 7.68 12.74
N GLY A 367 -18.13 7.74 11.40
CA GLY A 367 -17.00 7.39 10.53
C GLY A 367 -16.88 5.88 10.30
N ALA A 368 -15.75 5.46 9.74
CA ALA A 368 -15.46 4.04 9.52
C ALA A 368 -15.40 3.27 10.85
N GLY A 369 -16.04 2.09 10.87
CA GLY A 369 -16.07 1.20 12.03
C GLY A 369 -14.76 0.45 12.24
N ALA A 370 -14.61 -0.20 13.40
CA ALA A 370 -13.42 -0.99 13.71
C ALA A 370 -13.22 -2.21 12.78
N ASP A 371 -14.21 -2.58 11.98
CA ASP A 371 -14.16 -3.59 10.92
C ASP A 371 -13.48 -3.10 9.63
N HIS A 372 -13.16 -1.81 9.53
CA HIS A 372 -12.46 -1.25 8.38
C HIS A 372 -11.02 -1.80 8.27
N PRO A 373 -10.60 -2.36 7.11
CA PRO A 373 -9.28 -2.99 6.97
C PRO A 373 -8.09 -2.06 7.28
N LEU A 374 -8.23 -0.76 7.02
CA LEU A 374 -7.19 0.22 7.35
C LEU A 374 -7.09 0.49 8.85
N HIS A 375 -8.17 0.41 9.62
CA HIS A 375 -8.07 0.50 11.08
C HIS A 375 -7.38 -0.72 11.68
N TRP A 376 -7.59 -1.91 11.11
CA TRP A 376 -6.76 -3.08 11.46
C TRP A 376 -5.30 -2.80 11.13
N THR A 377 -5.02 -2.28 9.93
CA THR A 377 -3.66 -1.92 9.54
C THR A 377 -3.03 -0.95 10.53
N GLN A 378 -3.74 0.09 10.97
CA GLN A 378 -3.27 1.02 12.00
C GLN A 378 -2.97 0.31 13.33
N VAL A 379 -3.86 -0.55 13.82
CA VAL A 379 -3.64 -1.32 15.06
C VAL A 379 -2.39 -2.18 14.96
N TYR A 380 -2.25 -2.98 13.91
CA TYR A 380 -1.10 -3.86 13.74
C TYR A 380 0.19 -3.10 13.42
N CYS A 381 0.10 -1.92 12.79
CA CYS A 381 1.22 -1.03 12.60
C CYS A 381 1.77 -0.56 13.95
N ILE A 382 0.90 -0.17 14.88
CA ILE A 382 1.27 0.20 16.26
C ILE A 382 1.84 -1.00 17.02
N LEU A 383 1.29 -2.21 16.85
CA LEU A 383 1.79 -3.43 17.50
C LEU A 383 3.13 -3.94 16.93
N GLY A 384 3.51 -3.52 15.71
CA GLY A 384 4.69 -4.00 15.00
C GLY A 384 4.49 -5.28 14.18
N ASP A 385 3.25 -5.77 14.07
CA ASP A 385 2.92 -7.08 13.49
C ASP A 385 2.22 -6.98 12.11
N MET A 386 2.84 -6.25 11.18
CA MET A 386 2.27 -6.02 9.84
C MET A 386 2.04 -7.31 9.03
N SER A 387 2.83 -8.36 9.30
CA SER A 387 2.69 -9.68 8.65
C SER A 387 1.30 -10.31 8.86
N GLU A 388 0.67 -10.08 10.02
CA GLU A 388 -0.63 -10.66 10.34
C GLU A 388 -1.75 -10.02 9.50
N VAL A 389 -1.70 -8.70 9.30
CA VAL A 389 -2.64 -7.97 8.44
C VAL A 389 -2.56 -8.45 7.00
N LEU A 390 -1.34 -8.56 6.48
CA LEU A 390 -1.14 -8.98 5.09
C LEU A 390 -1.67 -10.39 4.88
N SER A 391 -1.48 -11.29 5.85
CA SER A 391 -2.00 -12.66 5.80
C SER A 391 -3.53 -12.69 5.80
N LEU A 392 -4.16 -11.90 6.67
CA LEU A 392 -5.63 -11.80 6.77
C LEU A 392 -6.25 -11.21 5.49
N VAL A 393 -5.59 -10.20 4.90
CA VAL A 393 -6.01 -9.60 3.63
C VAL A 393 -5.86 -10.60 2.48
N ALA A 394 -4.76 -11.35 2.43
CA ALA A 394 -4.55 -12.38 1.43
C ALA A 394 -5.60 -13.50 1.53
N GLU A 395 -5.95 -13.94 2.74
CA GLU A 395 -7.03 -14.91 2.97
C GLU A 395 -8.37 -14.39 2.45
N ARG A 396 -8.70 -13.12 2.74
CA ARG A 396 -9.93 -12.49 2.24
C ARG A 396 -9.94 -12.42 0.71
N LEU A 397 -8.83 -12.05 0.08
CA LEU A 397 -8.71 -11.99 -1.38
C LEU A 397 -8.79 -13.35 -2.06
N ASN A 398 -8.33 -14.42 -1.40
CA ASN A 398 -8.53 -15.79 -1.89
C ASN A 398 -10.03 -16.16 -1.98
N GLY A 399 -10.88 -15.52 -1.19
CA GLY A 399 -12.35 -15.65 -1.29
C GLY A 399 -12.98 -14.99 -2.51
N GLY A 400 -12.23 -14.17 -3.27
CA GLY A 400 -12.66 -13.52 -4.51
C GLY A 400 -12.30 -12.03 -4.56
N LEU A 401 -12.14 -11.49 -5.78
CA LEU A 401 -11.82 -10.07 -6.00
C LEU A 401 -12.92 -9.11 -5.51
N ASP A 402 -14.19 -9.53 -5.61
CA ASP A 402 -15.34 -8.72 -5.19
C ASP A 402 -15.48 -8.61 -3.66
N THR A 403 -14.69 -9.37 -2.90
CA THR A 403 -14.72 -9.36 -1.44
C THR A 403 -14.09 -8.10 -0.83
N MET A 404 -13.35 -7.32 -1.63
CA MET A 404 -12.66 -6.11 -1.23
C MET A 404 -12.78 -5.00 -2.28
N ARG A 405 -12.83 -3.75 -1.81
CA ARG A 405 -12.82 -2.58 -2.70
C ARG A 405 -11.45 -2.45 -3.37
N LYS A 406 -11.44 -2.02 -4.63
CA LYS A 406 -10.23 -1.81 -5.44
C LYS A 406 -9.21 -0.88 -4.75
N ASN A 407 -9.69 0.15 -4.07
CA ASN A 407 -8.86 1.11 -3.32
C ASN A 407 -8.03 0.40 -2.23
N TRP A 408 -8.62 -0.55 -1.52
CA TRP A 408 -7.93 -1.31 -0.48
C TRP A 408 -6.89 -2.25 -1.08
N ILE A 409 -7.20 -2.90 -2.20
CA ILE A 409 -6.24 -3.77 -2.90
C ILE A 409 -5.02 -2.96 -3.36
N ARG A 410 -5.26 -1.75 -3.92
CA ARG A 410 -4.20 -0.80 -4.25
C ARG A 410 -3.36 -0.47 -3.03
N PHE A 411 -3.98 -0.06 -1.92
CA PHE A 411 -3.28 0.27 -0.68
C PHE A 411 -2.38 -0.88 -0.20
N PHE A 412 -2.90 -2.10 -0.09
CA PHE A 412 -2.14 -3.24 0.40
C PHE A 412 -1.01 -3.65 -0.56
N ALA A 413 -1.20 -3.53 -1.87
CA ALA A 413 -0.13 -3.75 -2.84
C ALA A 413 1.02 -2.76 -2.63
N HIS A 414 0.71 -1.47 -2.45
CA HIS A 414 1.72 -0.44 -2.17
C HIS A 414 2.39 -0.64 -0.81
N LEU A 415 1.63 -1.10 0.19
CA LEU A 415 2.15 -1.41 1.51
C LEU A 415 3.15 -2.58 1.45
N CYS A 416 2.84 -3.66 0.72
CA CYS A 416 3.79 -4.76 0.51
C CYS A 416 5.10 -4.24 -0.10
N LEU A 417 5.00 -3.40 -1.14
CA LEU A 417 6.17 -2.83 -1.80
C LEU A 417 6.96 -1.89 -0.90
N PHE A 418 6.27 -1.03 -0.15
CA PHE A 418 6.89 -0.15 0.84
C PHE A 418 7.70 -0.97 1.85
N LEU A 419 7.07 -1.97 2.48
CA LEU A 419 7.72 -2.85 3.47
C LEU A 419 8.91 -3.61 2.88
N SER A 420 8.79 -4.08 1.62
CA SER A 420 9.91 -4.73 0.92
C SER A 420 11.07 -3.77 0.66
N ILE A 421 10.81 -2.51 0.28
CA ILE A 421 11.84 -1.50 0.04
C ILE A 421 12.62 -1.18 1.33
N ILE A 422 11.91 -1.05 2.45
CA ILE A 422 12.53 -0.82 3.77
C ILE A 422 13.04 -2.11 4.46
N GLN A 423 13.10 -3.23 3.72
CA GLN A 423 13.62 -4.52 4.16
C GLN A 423 12.93 -5.10 5.41
N GLN A 424 11.66 -4.79 5.59
CA GLN A 424 10.84 -5.37 6.66
C GLN A 424 10.33 -6.76 6.26
N PRO A 425 10.11 -7.67 7.23
CA PRO A 425 9.62 -9.01 6.94
C PRO A 425 8.20 -8.94 6.34
N VAL A 426 8.06 -9.41 5.10
CA VAL A 426 6.79 -9.52 4.40
C VAL A 426 6.54 -10.99 4.05
N PRO A 427 5.38 -11.57 4.41
CA PRO A 427 5.07 -12.94 4.02
C PRO A 427 5.00 -13.07 2.49
N VAL A 428 5.87 -13.92 1.92
CA VAL A 428 6.03 -14.08 0.46
C VAL A 428 4.72 -14.57 -0.19
N THR A 429 4.01 -15.48 0.49
CA THR A 429 2.72 -15.99 0.01
C THR A 429 1.64 -14.90 0.01
N ALA A 430 1.54 -14.13 1.09
CA ALA A 430 0.53 -13.08 1.21
C ALA A 430 0.77 -11.94 0.22
N SER A 431 2.03 -11.49 0.10
CA SER A 431 2.41 -10.45 -0.87
C SER A 431 2.16 -10.86 -2.31
N ALA A 432 2.47 -12.11 -2.68
CA ALA A 432 2.13 -12.63 -4.00
C ALA A 432 0.62 -12.58 -4.26
N VAL A 433 -0.22 -13.07 -3.33
CA VAL A 433 -1.69 -13.03 -3.48
C VAL A 433 -2.22 -11.60 -3.63
N ILE A 434 -1.73 -10.66 -2.82
CA ILE A 434 -2.16 -9.25 -2.85
C ILE A 434 -1.75 -8.58 -4.17
N LEU A 435 -0.49 -8.73 -4.58
CA LEU A 435 0.00 -8.16 -5.84
C LEU A 435 -0.70 -8.78 -7.04
N GLU A 436 -0.95 -10.09 -7.04
CA GLU A 436 -1.75 -10.77 -8.06
C GLU A 436 -3.19 -10.24 -8.11
N GLY A 437 -3.81 -10.01 -6.96
CA GLY A 437 -5.12 -9.37 -6.87
C GLY A 437 -5.12 -7.98 -7.49
N TYR A 438 -4.09 -7.18 -7.21
CA TYR A 438 -3.99 -5.83 -7.78
C TYR A 438 -3.73 -5.84 -9.29
N ILE A 439 -2.88 -6.75 -9.78
CA ILE A 439 -2.65 -6.94 -11.23
C ILE A 439 -3.97 -7.23 -11.94
N ARG A 440 -4.81 -8.14 -11.42
CA ARG A 440 -6.13 -8.43 -12.00
C ARG A 440 -7.06 -7.21 -12.03
N VAL A 441 -6.97 -6.33 -11.02
CA VAL A 441 -7.71 -5.06 -11.03
C VAL A 441 -7.21 -4.14 -12.15
N LEU A 442 -5.90 -4.04 -12.35
CA LEU A 442 -5.30 -3.24 -13.43
C LEU A 442 -5.60 -3.81 -14.83
N GLU A 443 -5.63 -5.14 -14.96
CA GLU A 443 -6.04 -5.83 -16.18
C GLU A 443 -7.49 -5.49 -16.56
N ALA A 444 -8.40 -5.50 -15.59
CA ALA A 444 -9.79 -5.13 -15.81
C ALA A 444 -9.99 -3.64 -16.18
N GLU A 445 -9.01 -2.78 -15.89
CA GLU A 445 -9.01 -1.35 -16.22
C GLU A 445 -8.17 -1.01 -17.48
N ASP A 446 -7.68 -2.03 -18.21
CA ASP A 446 -6.81 -1.92 -19.40
C ASP A 446 -5.56 -1.04 -19.19
N GLN A 447 -5.00 -1.04 -17.96
CA GLN A 447 -3.81 -0.26 -17.60
C GLN A 447 -2.51 -1.03 -17.84
N ARG A 448 -2.18 -1.28 -19.11
CA ARG A 448 -1.08 -2.19 -19.53
C ARG A 448 0.30 -1.79 -19.02
N ASP A 449 0.62 -0.50 -19.06
CA ASP A 449 1.92 0.02 -18.61
C ASP A 449 2.16 -0.30 -17.13
N LEU A 450 1.11 -0.21 -16.31
CA LEU A 450 1.19 -0.45 -14.88
C LEU A 450 1.34 -1.94 -14.56
N VAL A 451 0.70 -2.83 -15.33
CA VAL A 451 0.81 -4.28 -15.12
C VAL A 451 2.26 -4.73 -15.13
N ALA A 452 3.07 -4.25 -16.08
CA ALA A 452 4.50 -4.61 -16.16
C ALA A 452 5.28 -4.18 -14.89
N LEU A 453 5.00 -2.99 -14.34
CA LEU A 453 5.64 -2.47 -13.13
C LEU A 453 5.34 -3.31 -11.88
N TYR A 454 4.09 -3.76 -11.70
CA TYR A 454 3.70 -4.55 -10.54
C TYR A 454 4.09 -6.02 -10.70
N VAL A 455 4.06 -6.56 -11.92
CA VAL A 455 4.48 -7.94 -12.17
C VAL A 455 5.96 -8.13 -11.87
N SER A 456 6.82 -7.17 -12.20
CA SER A 456 8.25 -7.25 -11.85
C SER A 456 8.53 -7.33 -10.35
N ALA A 457 7.57 -6.94 -9.51
CA ALA A 457 7.69 -7.06 -8.07
C ALA A 457 7.34 -8.45 -7.50
N LEU A 458 6.82 -9.39 -8.31
CA LEU A 458 6.48 -10.75 -7.87
C LEU A 458 7.70 -11.70 -7.74
N GLY A 459 8.91 -11.23 -8.02
CA GLY A 459 10.13 -12.06 -7.95
C GLY A 459 10.09 -13.23 -8.94
N ASP A 460 10.27 -14.45 -8.44
CA ASP A 460 10.44 -15.65 -9.30
C ASP A 460 9.23 -15.97 -10.19
N ASN A 461 8.01 -15.68 -9.71
CA ASN A 461 6.78 -15.92 -10.47
C ASN A 461 6.46 -14.81 -11.49
N ALA A 462 7.25 -13.74 -11.55
CA ALA A 462 6.97 -12.58 -12.38
C ALA A 462 6.89 -12.93 -13.88
N VAL A 463 7.80 -13.77 -14.37
CA VAL A 463 7.85 -14.18 -15.78
C VAL A 463 6.58 -14.92 -16.19
N ASP A 464 6.19 -15.93 -15.40
CA ASP A 464 5.03 -16.78 -15.73
C ASP A 464 3.72 -15.99 -15.66
N ARG A 465 3.59 -15.05 -14.71
CA ARG A 465 2.41 -14.20 -14.60
C ARG A 465 2.33 -13.16 -15.70
N TYR A 466 3.45 -12.50 -16.05
CA TYR A 466 3.46 -11.58 -17.17
C TYR A 466 3.14 -12.30 -18.48
N ALA A 467 3.70 -13.50 -18.68
CA ALA A 467 3.40 -14.33 -19.84
C ALA A 467 1.92 -14.75 -19.90
N ALA A 468 1.32 -15.10 -18.76
CA ALA A 468 -0.11 -15.40 -18.67
C ALA A 468 -0.99 -14.19 -19.02
N TYR A 469 -0.58 -12.98 -18.63
CA TYR A 469 -1.23 -11.72 -19.01
C TYR A 469 -1.09 -11.45 -20.51
N LEU A 470 0.11 -11.55 -21.09
CA LEU A 470 0.29 -11.39 -22.54
C LEU A 470 -0.52 -12.43 -23.33
N ALA A 471 -0.66 -13.64 -22.80
CA ALA A 471 -1.48 -14.70 -23.38
C ALA A 471 -3.00 -14.54 -23.14
N SER A 472 -3.46 -13.57 -22.35
CA SER A 472 -4.88 -13.23 -22.19
C SER A 472 -5.30 -12.01 -23.01
N LEU A 473 -4.33 -11.31 -23.64
CA LEU A 473 -4.61 -10.20 -24.54
C LEU A 473 -5.42 -10.65 -25.77
N PRO A 474 -6.23 -9.75 -26.37
CA PRO A 474 -6.99 -10.05 -27.58
C PRO A 474 -6.10 -10.55 -28.75
N ASP A 475 -6.56 -11.57 -29.48
CA ASP A 475 -5.80 -12.16 -30.60
C ASP A 475 -5.60 -11.21 -31.79
N ASP A 476 -6.39 -10.14 -31.87
CA ASP A 476 -6.36 -9.10 -32.91
C ASP A 476 -5.39 -7.96 -32.58
N LEU A 477 -4.63 -8.05 -31.48
CA LEU A 477 -3.66 -7.03 -31.10
C LEU A 477 -2.65 -6.78 -32.24
N PRO A 478 -2.41 -5.53 -32.66
CA PRO A 478 -1.41 -5.19 -33.67
C PRO A 478 0.00 -5.64 -33.26
N TYR A 479 0.84 -5.94 -34.26
CA TYR A 479 2.24 -6.34 -34.07
C TYR A 479 3.03 -5.33 -33.21
N ASP A 480 2.84 -4.03 -33.45
CA ASP A 480 3.52 -2.96 -32.71
C ASP A 480 3.17 -2.96 -31.22
N GLN A 481 1.91 -3.21 -30.87
CA GLN A 481 1.47 -3.24 -29.47
C GLN A 481 2.05 -4.45 -28.71
N ARG A 482 2.24 -5.60 -29.38
CA ARG A 482 2.90 -6.77 -28.79
C ARG A 482 4.39 -6.50 -28.59
N ALA A 483 5.02 -5.82 -29.55
CA ALA A 483 6.40 -5.37 -29.43
C ALA A 483 6.57 -4.43 -28.23
N ASP A 484 5.65 -3.47 -28.08
CA ASP A 484 5.68 -2.50 -26.97
C ASP A 484 5.45 -3.18 -25.62
N ALA A 485 4.58 -4.19 -25.53
CA ALA A 485 4.39 -4.98 -24.31
C ALA A 485 5.68 -5.74 -23.90
N LEU A 486 6.46 -6.24 -24.84
CA LEU A 486 7.77 -6.85 -24.55
C LEU A 486 8.83 -5.80 -24.19
N LYS A 487 8.80 -4.60 -24.81
CA LYS A 487 9.67 -3.49 -24.42
C LYS A 487 9.39 -3.02 -22.99
N LEU A 488 8.12 -2.98 -22.58
CA LEU A 488 7.71 -2.66 -21.20
C LEU A 488 8.27 -3.67 -20.19
N ALA A 489 8.27 -4.97 -20.53
CA ALA A 489 8.94 -5.98 -19.70
C ALA A 489 10.42 -5.64 -19.49
N ARG A 490 11.12 -5.25 -20.56
CA ARG A 490 12.54 -4.84 -20.47
C ARG A 490 12.74 -3.63 -19.55
N GLN A 491 11.87 -2.62 -19.65
CA GLN A 491 11.95 -1.41 -18.82
C GLN A 491 11.80 -1.70 -17.32
N HIS A 492 11.04 -2.74 -16.97
CA HIS A 492 10.82 -3.15 -15.59
C HIS A 492 11.71 -4.31 -15.14
N ASN A 493 12.85 -4.53 -15.80
CA ASN A 493 13.85 -5.56 -15.46
C ASN A 493 13.35 -7.01 -15.55
N LEU A 494 12.34 -7.29 -16.37
CA LEU A 494 11.95 -8.65 -16.71
C LEU A 494 12.81 -9.18 -17.87
N VAL A 495 13.20 -10.46 -17.79
CA VAL A 495 13.96 -11.13 -18.84
C VAL A 495 13.06 -11.37 -20.05
N VAL A 496 13.23 -10.56 -21.10
CA VAL A 496 12.36 -10.56 -22.29
C VAL A 496 12.34 -11.93 -22.97
N GLU A 497 13.48 -12.61 -23.10
CA GLU A 497 13.52 -13.94 -23.72
C GLU A 497 12.63 -14.94 -22.97
N ARG A 498 12.77 -15.01 -21.65
CA ARG A 498 11.98 -15.93 -20.82
C ARG A 498 10.49 -15.61 -20.90
N VAL A 499 10.12 -14.33 -20.89
CA VAL A 499 8.74 -13.88 -21.06
C VAL A 499 8.19 -14.27 -22.43
N ALA A 500 8.94 -14.01 -23.51
CA ALA A 500 8.52 -14.33 -24.87
C ALA A 500 8.33 -15.84 -25.06
N VAL A 501 9.27 -16.66 -24.56
CA VAL A 501 9.19 -18.12 -24.60
C VAL A 501 8.00 -18.64 -23.80
N ALA A 502 7.82 -18.16 -22.56
CA ALA A 502 6.70 -18.58 -21.72
C ALA A 502 5.34 -18.16 -22.32
N THR A 503 5.26 -16.98 -22.95
CA THR A 503 4.04 -16.47 -23.60
C THR A 503 3.69 -17.34 -24.81
N ALA A 504 4.67 -17.57 -25.70
CA ALA A 504 4.48 -18.39 -26.89
C ALA A 504 4.06 -19.82 -26.52
N ASP A 505 4.73 -20.42 -25.54
CA ASP A 505 4.42 -21.75 -25.02
C ASP A 505 3.00 -21.78 -24.44
N LEU A 506 2.62 -20.86 -23.54
CA LEU A 506 1.27 -20.81 -22.95
C LEU A 506 0.15 -20.68 -23.99
N ILE A 507 0.32 -19.83 -25.01
CA ILE A 507 -0.65 -19.69 -26.10
C ILE A 507 -0.74 -20.99 -26.90
N ALA A 508 0.40 -21.60 -27.24
CA ALA A 508 0.44 -22.87 -27.95
C ALA A 508 -0.21 -24.00 -27.13
N LYS A 509 0.06 -24.09 -25.83
CA LYS A 509 -0.54 -25.07 -24.90
C LYS A 509 -2.06 -24.96 -24.89
N LYS A 510 -2.59 -23.73 -24.84
CA LYS A 510 -4.04 -23.48 -24.85
C LYS A 510 -4.66 -23.85 -26.19
N ALA A 511 -4.08 -23.40 -27.30
CA ALA A 511 -4.58 -23.69 -28.64
C ALA A 511 -4.58 -25.21 -28.93
N ILE A 512 -3.50 -25.93 -28.60
CA ILE A 512 -3.40 -27.38 -28.83
C ILE A 512 -4.44 -28.17 -28.02
N LYS A 513 -4.85 -27.71 -26.83
CA LYS A 513 -5.89 -28.37 -26.04
C LYS A 513 -7.28 -28.25 -26.67
N GLU A 514 -7.54 -27.16 -27.39
CA GLU A 514 -8.81 -26.91 -28.08
C GLU A 514 -8.83 -27.56 -29.48
N LEU A 515 -7.65 -27.73 -30.07
CA LEU A 515 -7.48 -28.34 -31.38
C LEU A 515 -7.58 -29.88 -31.34
N PRO A 516 -8.03 -30.52 -32.44
CA PRO A 516 -8.17 -31.97 -32.49
C PRO A 516 -6.82 -32.69 -32.39
N PRO A 517 -6.75 -33.85 -31.70
CA PRO A 517 -5.52 -34.62 -31.64
C PRO A 517 -5.18 -35.22 -33.00
N LEU A 518 -3.88 -35.25 -33.34
CA LEU A 518 -3.35 -35.96 -34.51
C LEU A 518 -3.58 -37.48 -34.37
N ARG A 519 -4.75 -37.96 -34.79
CA ARG A 519 -5.10 -39.39 -34.84
C ARG A 519 -5.91 -39.68 -36.10
N GLY A 520 -5.51 -40.72 -36.83
CA GLY A 520 -6.24 -41.19 -38.01
C GLY A 520 -5.37 -41.27 -39.26
N PRO A 521 -5.97 -41.59 -40.42
CA PRO A 521 -5.29 -41.54 -41.71
C PRO A 521 -4.90 -40.10 -42.07
N LEU A 522 -3.86 -39.95 -42.89
CA LEU A 522 -3.47 -38.63 -43.40
C LEU A 522 -4.63 -38.00 -44.21
N PRO A 523 -4.82 -36.68 -44.11
CA PRO A 523 -5.87 -35.98 -44.85
C PRO A 523 -5.68 -36.11 -46.36
N ALA A 524 -6.79 -36.15 -47.10
CA ALA A 524 -6.75 -36.20 -48.55
C ALA A 524 -6.46 -34.80 -49.13
N PRO A 525 -5.79 -34.68 -50.29
CA PRO A 525 -5.46 -33.38 -50.90
C PRO A 525 -6.68 -32.48 -51.19
N ALA A 526 -7.88 -33.04 -51.28
CA ALA A 526 -9.12 -32.29 -51.52
C ALA A 526 -9.57 -31.47 -50.28
N ASP A 527 -9.20 -31.91 -49.08
CA ASP A 527 -9.61 -31.30 -47.81
C ASP A 527 -8.62 -30.21 -47.34
N MET A 528 -7.59 -29.95 -48.14
CA MET A 528 -6.40 -29.22 -47.73
C MET A 528 -6.46 -27.69 -47.87
N ASN A 529 -7.62 -27.14 -48.22
CA ASN A 529 -7.75 -25.74 -48.66
C ASN A 529 -8.80 -24.92 -47.91
N GLU A 530 -9.13 -25.32 -46.68
CA GLU A 530 -10.05 -24.57 -45.83
C GLU A 530 -9.38 -23.34 -45.19
N GLU A 531 -10.15 -22.26 -45.02
CA GLU A 531 -9.70 -21.06 -44.31
C GLU A 531 -9.26 -21.39 -42.88
N ALA A 532 -8.23 -20.70 -42.40
CA ALA A 532 -7.67 -20.93 -41.07
C ALA A 532 -8.71 -20.55 -39.99
N THR A 533 -8.96 -21.46 -39.05
CA THR A 533 -9.85 -21.16 -37.93
C THR A 533 -9.21 -20.13 -36.98
N PRO A 534 -9.99 -19.41 -36.17
CA PRO A 534 -9.44 -18.48 -35.18
C PRO A 534 -8.42 -19.13 -34.22
N ILE A 535 -8.64 -20.40 -33.85
CA ILE A 535 -7.76 -21.16 -32.95
C ILE A 535 -6.44 -21.52 -33.65
N GLU A 536 -6.48 -21.86 -34.94
CA GLU A 536 -5.29 -22.09 -35.74
C GLU A 536 -4.47 -20.81 -35.93
N LEU A 537 -5.13 -19.68 -36.20
CA LEU A 537 -4.48 -18.38 -36.27
C LEU A 537 -3.83 -17.99 -34.93
N ARG A 538 -4.47 -18.32 -33.80
CA ARG A 538 -3.87 -18.12 -32.47
C ARG A 538 -2.60 -18.95 -32.28
N LEU A 539 -2.58 -20.20 -32.74
CA LEU A 539 -1.39 -21.05 -32.72
C LEU A 539 -0.27 -20.52 -33.64
N VAL A 540 -0.62 -20.00 -34.83
CA VAL A 540 0.36 -19.36 -35.72
C VAL A 540 0.95 -18.10 -35.07
N LYS A 541 0.09 -17.25 -34.49
CA LYS A 541 0.49 -16.01 -33.81
C LYS A 541 1.30 -16.24 -32.54
N SER A 542 1.28 -17.44 -31.95
CA SER A 542 2.11 -17.73 -30.77
C SER A 542 3.60 -17.62 -31.11
N VAL A 543 3.99 -18.01 -32.33
CA VAL A 543 5.38 -17.94 -32.81
C VAL A 543 5.85 -16.51 -32.98
N GLU A 544 4.96 -15.57 -33.32
CA GLU A 544 5.31 -14.16 -33.52
C GLU A 544 5.96 -13.52 -32.30
N TRP A 545 5.59 -13.96 -31.07
CA TRP A 545 6.21 -13.52 -29.82
C TRP A 545 7.71 -13.82 -29.73
N LEU A 546 8.19 -14.84 -30.45
CA LEU A 546 9.61 -15.25 -30.46
C LEU A 546 10.44 -14.52 -31.52
N LEU A 547 9.79 -13.81 -32.46
CA LEU A 547 10.45 -13.16 -33.58
C LEU A 547 11.04 -11.79 -33.20
N PHE A 548 10.59 -11.20 -32.10
CA PHE A 548 10.99 -9.86 -31.66
C PHE A 548 12.46 -9.79 -31.19
N ASN A 549 13.03 -10.88 -30.66
CA ASN A 549 14.42 -10.92 -30.20
C ASN A 549 15.21 -12.00 -30.95
N GLN A 550 16.48 -11.71 -31.28
CA GLN A 550 17.34 -12.66 -31.98
C GLN A 550 17.74 -13.85 -31.11
N GLU A 551 17.84 -13.65 -29.80
CA GLU A 551 18.19 -14.69 -28.82
C GLU A 551 17.11 -15.78 -28.72
N THR A 552 15.85 -15.47 -29.06
CA THR A 552 14.74 -16.43 -29.06
C THR A 552 14.58 -17.19 -30.39
N TRP A 553 15.40 -16.91 -31.40
CA TRP A 553 15.27 -17.48 -32.74
C TRP A 553 15.44 -19.00 -32.78
N GLU A 554 16.33 -19.58 -31.97
CA GLU A 554 16.47 -21.04 -31.87
C GLU A 554 15.15 -21.69 -31.41
N THR A 555 14.51 -21.09 -30.39
CA THR A 555 13.21 -21.57 -29.90
C THR A 555 12.10 -21.30 -30.93
N ALA A 556 12.17 -20.19 -31.67
CA ALA A 556 11.24 -19.87 -32.74
C ALA A 556 11.28 -20.92 -33.85
N ILE A 557 12.46 -21.39 -34.26
CA ILE A 557 12.63 -22.44 -35.26
C ILE A 557 12.00 -23.75 -34.76
N TYR A 558 12.31 -24.15 -33.51
CA TYR A 558 11.76 -25.36 -32.91
C TYR A 558 10.22 -25.33 -32.83
N GLN A 559 9.64 -24.25 -32.32
CA GLN A 559 8.19 -24.10 -32.23
C GLN A 559 7.54 -24.00 -33.62
N SER A 560 8.16 -23.30 -34.58
CA SER A 560 7.66 -23.21 -35.96
C SER A 560 7.57 -24.60 -36.59
N ASN A 561 8.62 -25.42 -36.49
CA ASN A 561 8.60 -26.78 -37.01
C ASN A 561 7.51 -27.62 -36.34
N ALA A 562 7.34 -27.52 -35.03
CA ALA A 562 6.29 -28.24 -34.31
C ALA A 562 4.88 -27.84 -34.78
N VAL A 563 4.61 -26.54 -34.95
CA VAL A 563 3.33 -26.03 -35.47
C VAL A 563 3.13 -26.45 -36.92
N LEU A 564 4.16 -26.39 -37.77
CA LEU A 564 4.08 -26.81 -39.17
C LEU A 564 3.79 -28.31 -39.30
N ARG A 565 4.47 -29.17 -38.54
CA ARG A 565 4.17 -30.61 -38.47
C ARG A 565 2.71 -30.86 -38.09
N TYR A 566 2.20 -30.14 -37.08
CA TYR A 566 0.81 -30.26 -36.64
C TYR A 566 -0.18 -29.82 -37.73
N MET A 567 0.00 -28.63 -38.30
CA MET A 567 -0.90 -28.08 -39.32
C MET A 567 -0.91 -28.94 -40.59
N LEU A 568 0.26 -29.35 -41.08
CA LEU A 568 0.37 -30.20 -42.26
C LEU A 568 -0.18 -31.62 -42.00
N GLY A 569 0.04 -32.17 -40.81
CA GLY A 569 -0.53 -33.45 -40.39
C GLY A 569 -2.06 -33.44 -40.34
N MET A 570 -2.66 -32.28 -40.04
CA MET A 570 -4.11 -32.05 -40.08
C MET A 570 -4.62 -31.57 -41.44
N GLY A 571 -3.74 -31.39 -42.44
CA GLY A 571 -4.11 -30.92 -43.79
C GLY A 571 -4.42 -29.44 -43.88
N ARG A 572 -4.10 -28.64 -42.86
CA ARG A 572 -4.40 -27.20 -42.81
C ARG A 572 -3.29 -26.38 -43.51
N LEU A 573 -3.19 -26.50 -44.84
CA LEU A 573 -2.12 -25.84 -45.61
C LEU A 573 -2.17 -24.31 -45.54
N HIS A 574 -3.36 -23.70 -45.50
CA HIS A 574 -3.47 -22.24 -45.44
C HIS A 574 -2.85 -21.68 -44.14
N ALA A 575 -3.14 -22.29 -42.98
CA ALA A 575 -2.56 -21.88 -41.70
C ALA A 575 -1.04 -22.11 -41.67
N ALA A 576 -0.56 -23.24 -42.20
CA ALA A 576 0.87 -23.51 -42.32
C ALA A 576 1.59 -22.51 -43.25
N ARG A 577 0.96 -22.13 -44.37
CA ARG A 577 1.46 -21.10 -45.29
C ARG A 577 1.58 -19.75 -44.61
N LEU A 578 0.56 -19.35 -43.86
CA LEU A 578 0.56 -18.09 -43.10
C LEU A 578 1.75 -18.03 -42.14
N LEU A 579 2.02 -19.12 -41.41
CA LEU A 579 3.17 -19.20 -40.52
C LEU A 579 4.49 -19.04 -41.27
N VAL A 580 4.71 -19.77 -42.37
CA VAL A 580 5.96 -19.63 -43.14
C VAL A 580 6.12 -18.21 -43.69
N SER A 581 5.04 -17.58 -44.14
CA SER A 581 5.06 -16.20 -44.66
C SER A 581 5.30 -15.13 -43.60
N SER A 582 5.03 -15.41 -42.32
CA SER A 582 5.27 -14.46 -41.22
C SER A 582 6.68 -14.52 -40.64
N LEU A 583 7.47 -15.53 -41.01
CA LEU A 583 8.84 -15.70 -40.53
C LEU A 583 9.82 -14.81 -41.31
N PRO A 584 10.81 -14.18 -40.64
CA PRO A 584 11.88 -13.45 -41.32
C PRO A 584 12.72 -14.33 -42.24
N ASP A 585 13.15 -13.78 -43.38
CA ASP A 585 14.00 -14.48 -44.37
C ASP A 585 15.30 -15.03 -43.76
N ALA A 586 15.82 -14.38 -42.71
CA ALA A 586 16.99 -14.85 -41.97
C ALA A 586 16.78 -16.23 -41.31
N LEU A 587 15.54 -16.57 -40.94
CA LEU A 587 15.20 -17.87 -40.35
C LEU A 587 14.91 -18.92 -41.42
N THR A 588 14.26 -18.52 -42.51
CA THR A 588 13.85 -19.45 -43.58
C THR A 588 14.95 -19.74 -44.60
N GLY A 589 15.97 -18.88 -44.72
CA GLY A 589 17.06 -18.99 -45.70
C GLY A 589 18.33 -19.70 -45.24
N SER A 590 18.47 -20.02 -43.95
CA SER A 590 19.70 -20.64 -43.41
C SER A 590 19.68 -22.17 -43.55
N SER A 591 20.76 -22.74 -44.09
CA SER A 591 20.95 -24.20 -44.18
C SER A 591 21.08 -24.89 -42.81
N ALA A 592 21.35 -24.13 -41.74
CA ALA A 592 21.36 -24.64 -40.37
C ALA A 592 19.95 -25.00 -39.87
N ASN A 593 18.91 -24.46 -40.51
CA ASN A 593 17.50 -24.63 -40.11
C ASN A 593 16.81 -25.64 -41.03
N GLY A 594 17.45 -26.79 -41.26
CA GLY A 594 17.17 -27.71 -42.38
C GLY A 594 15.70 -28.08 -42.61
N GLU A 595 14.94 -28.33 -41.54
CA GLU A 595 13.51 -28.64 -41.65
C GLU A 595 12.67 -27.42 -42.05
N LEU A 596 12.92 -26.25 -41.43
CA LEU A 596 12.19 -25.02 -41.72
C LEU A 596 12.45 -24.53 -43.15
N LEU A 597 13.70 -24.63 -43.61
CA LEU A 597 14.08 -24.39 -45.00
C LEU A 597 13.35 -25.34 -45.95
N GLY A 598 13.20 -26.61 -45.57
CA GLY A 598 12.43 -27.60 -46.33
C GLY A 598 10.95 -27.23 -46.47
N TYR A 599 10.33 -26.69 -45.41
CA TYR A 599 8.97 -26.17 -45.46
C TYR A 599 8.85 -24.90 -46.32
N ALA A 600 9.80 -23.96 -46.21
CA ALA A 600 9.82 -22.74 -47.03
C ALA A 600 9.92 -23.08 -48.53
N ARG A 601 10.79 -24.02 -48.89
CA ARG A 601 10.90 -24.54 -50.27
C ARG A 601 9.61 -25.22 -50.73
N PHE A 602 9.00 -26.04 -49.87
CA PHE A 602 7.71 -26.67 -50.18
C PHE A 602 6.64 -25.63 -50.53
N PHE A 603 6.46 -24.59 -49.70
CA PHE A 603 5.46 -23.55 -49.99
C PHE A 603 5.81 -22.69 -51.20
N SER A 604 7.10 -22.46 -51.50
CA SER A 604 7.51 -21.77 -52.72
C SER A 604 7.11 -22.56 -53.99
N VAL A 605 7.28 -23.88 -53.97
CA VAL A 605 6.82 -24.77 -55.05
C VAL A 605 5.29 -24.84 -55.09
N TRP A 606 4.63 -24.87 -53.93
CA TRP A 606 3.17 -24.92 -53.84
C TRP A 606 2.48 -23.66 -54.39
N ASP A 607 3.10 -22.49 -54.22
CA ASP A 607 2.56 -21.21 -54.67
C ASP A 607 2.86 -20.91 -56.16
N ALA A 608 3.90 -21.52 -56.73
CA ALA A 608 4.32 -21.28 -58.11
C ALA A 608 3.22 -21.52 -59.18
N PRO A 609 2.31 -22.52 -59.08
CA PRO A 609 1.18 -22.67 -60.00
C PRO A 609 0.23 -21.47 -60.02
N SER A 610 0.06 -20.76 -58.90
CA SER A 610 -0.78 -19.55 -58.85
C SER A 610 -0.11 -18.38 -59.57
N ALA A 611 1.22 -18.26 -59.46
CA ALA A 611 2.01 -17.29 -60.24
C ALA A 611 1.96 -17.61 -61.74
N LEU A 612 2.06 -18.90 -62.09
CA LEU A 612 1.92 -19.37 -63.48
C LEU A 612 0.52 -19.07 -64.03
N ALA A 613 -0.54 -19.26 -63.23
CA ALA A 613 -1.92 -18.94 -63.63
C ALA A 613 -2.11 -17.43 -63.90
N SER A 614 -1.49 -16.55 -63.11
CA SER A 614 -1.47 -15.10 -63.36
C SER A 614 -0.83 -14.77 -64.71
N ILE A 615 0.33 -15.35 -65.03
CA ILE A 615 1.00 -15.16 -66.32
C ILE A 615 0.16 -15.72 -67.47
N VAL A 616 -0.46 -16.89 -67.29
CA VAL A 616 -1.38 -17.47 -68.27
C VAL A 616 -2.59 -16.56 -68.52
N SER A 617 -3.11 -15.90 -67.49
CA SER A 617 -4.21 -14.92 -67.63
C SER A 617 -3.83 -13.65 -68.39
N GLN A 618 -2.53 -13.32 -68.43
CA GLN A 618 -1.99 -12.17 -69.16
C GLN A 618 -1.67 -12.49 -70.61
N ASN A 619 -2.11 -13.65 -71.10
CA ASN A 619 -1.91 -14.06 -72.48
C ASN A 619 -2.52 -13.03 -73.45
N PRO A 620 -1.71 -12.43 -74.35
CA PRO A 620 -2.17 -11.40 -75.30
C PRO A 620 -3.25 -11.87 -76.29
N GLY A 621 -3.51 -13.18 -76.39
CA GLY A 621 -4.54 -13.74 -77.29
C GLY A 621 -4.24 -13.50 -78.78
N GLU A 622 -5.26 -13.64 -79.63
CA GLU A 622 -5.14 -13.39 -81.08
C GLU A 622 -5.02 -11.90 -81.44
N ASP A 623 -5.38 -10.99 -80.52
CA ASP A 623 -5.38 -9.53 -80.73
C ASP A 623 -4.06 -8.84 -80.31
N GLY A 624 -3.15 -9.55 -79.65
CA GLY A 624 -1.84 -9.04 -79.21
C GLY A 624 -0.81 -8.92 -80.34
N THR A 625 0.14 -8.00 -80.21
CA THR A 625 1.22 -7.87 -81.20
C THR A 625 2.16 -9.08 -81.16
N LYS A 626 2.78 -9.43 -82.30
CA LYS A 626 3.79 -10.51 -82.37
C LYS A 626 4.95 -10.33 -81.38
N SER A 627 5.25 -9.09 -81.00
CA SER A 627 6.30 -8.79 -80.01
C SER A 627 5.84 -9.12 -78.60
N GLU A 628 4.59 -8.82 -78.25
CA GLU A 628 3.99 -9.12 -76.94
C GLU A 628 3.78 -10.62 -76.76
N GLN A 629 3.32 -11.33 -77.79
CA GLN A 629 3.21 -12.80 -77.75
C GLN A 629 4.56 -13.47 -77.50
N LYS A 630 5.62 -13.02 -78.19
CA LYS A 630 6.97 -13.58 -78.03
C LYS A 630 7.58 -13.27 -76.66
N ALA A 631 7.32 -12.07 -76.12
CA ALA A 631 7.74 -11.70 -74.77
C ALA A 631 7.02 -12.54 -73.70
N TRP A 632 5.70 -12.72 -73.84
CA TRP A 632 4.89 -13.57 -72.98
C TRP A 632 5.33 -15.05 -73.04
N GLU A 633 5.58 -15.59 -74.24
CA GLU A 633 6.08 -16.97 -74.39
C GLU A 633 7.43 -17.18 -73.70
N GLN A 634 8.32 -16.19 -73.78
CA GLN A 634 9.63 -16.24 -73.15
C GLN A 634 9.53 -16.16 -71.63
N GLU A 635 8.65 -15.29 -71.10
CA GLU A 635 8.37 -15.16 -69.67
C GLU A 635 7.69 -16.41 -69.12
N TYR A 636 6.66 -16.92 -69.80
CA TYR A 636 5.96 -18.16 -69.45
C TYR A 636 6.91 -19.35 -69.41
N LYS A 637 7.78 -19.48 -70.42
CA LYS A 637 8.78 -20.56 -70.46
C LYS A 637 9.79 -20.44 -69.33
N SER A 638 10.30 -19.22 -69.05
CA SER A 638 11.23 -18.99 -67.95
C SER A 638 10.63 -19.44 -66.61
N VAL A 639 9.40 -18.99 -66.31
CA VAL A 639 8.75 -19.33 -65.04
C VAL A 639 8.39 -20.81 -64.95
N LEU A 640 8.05 -21.45 -66.08
CA LEU A 640 7.82 -22.89 -66.13
C LEU A 640 9.10 -23.69 -65.91
N ASP A 641 10.21 -23.29 -66.51
CA ASP A 641 11.53 -23.90 -66.33
C ASP A 641 11.99 -23.72 -64.87
N ASP A 642 11.82 -22.51 -64.29
CA ASP A 642 12.11 -22.23 -62.88
C ASP A 642 11.24 -23.09 -61.93
N TYR A 643 9.94 -23.22 -62.21
CA TYR A 643 9.05 -24.09 -61.45
C TYR A 643 9.45 -25.56 -61.53
N TYR A 644 9.80 -26.02 -62.74
CA TYR A 644 10.27 -27.38 -62.94
C TYR A 644 11.53 -27.64 -62.12
N ASP A 645 12.51 -26.75 -62.16
CA ASP A 645 13.75 -26.88 -61.42
C ASP A 645 13.53 -26.84 -59.90
N MET A 646 12.70 -25.92 -59.39
CA MET A 646 12.34 -25.87 -57.96
C MET A 646 11.63 -27.15 -57.49
N ALA A 647 10.67 -27.65 -58.26
CA ALA A 647 9.95 -28.88 -57.93
C ALA A 647 10.88 -30.10 -57.99
N LEU A 648 11.76 -30.16 -58.98
CA LEU A 648 12.76 -31.21 -59.14
C LEU A 648 13.77 -31.21 -58.00
N GLU A 649 14.22 -30.04 -57.56
CA GLU A 649 15.11 -29.89 -56.40
C GLU A 649 14.43 -30.38 -55.12
N LEU A 650 13.18 -29.98 -54.87
CA LEU A 650 12.40 -30.44 -53.71
C LEU A 650 12.24 -31.97 -53.67
N LEU A 651 12.02 -32.60 -54.83
CA LEU A 651 11.82 -34.05 -54.95
C LEU A 651 13.12 -34.87 -54.95
N ARG A 652 14.26 -34.27 -55.32
CA ARG A 652 15.56 -34.96 -55.43
C ARG A 652 16.47 -34.76 -54.23
N VAL A 653 16.36 -33.63 -53.54
CA VAL A 653 17.09 -33.36 -52.30
C VAL A 653 16.37 -34.07 -51.15
N TYR A 654 17.11 -34.47 -50.12
CA TYR A 654 16.54 -35.07 -48.92
C TYR A 654 15.59 -34.08 -48.24
N TRP A 655 14.30 -34.15 -48.55
CA TRP A 655 13.29 -33.21 -48.08
C TRP A 655 13.20 -33.26 -46.55
N LEU A 656 13.23 -32.08 -45.91
CA LEU A 656 13.32 -31.85 -44.46
C LEU A 656 14.64 -32.27 -43.78
N GLY A 657 15.62 -32.80 -44.53
CA GLY A 657 16.97 -33.05 -44.01
C GLY A 657 17.06 -34.00 -42.81
N LEU A 658 16.05 -34.86 -42.60
CA LEU A 658 16.04 -35.85 -41.52
C LEU A 658 17.11 -36.92 -41.80
N GLU A 659 18.29 -36.82 -41.19
CA GLU A 659 19.26 -37.92 -41.23
C GLU A 659 18.60 -39.18 -40.63
N TYR A 660 18.32 -40.18 -41.47
CA TYR A 660 18.01 -41.53 -40.99
C TYR A 660 19.30 -42.11 -40.38
N SER A 661 19.51 -41.94 -39.08
CA SER A 661 20.47 -42.77 -38.35
C SER A 661 19.85 -44.17 -38.22
N ASP A 662 20.44 -45.17 -38.88
CA ASP A 662 20.15 -46.60 -38.74
C ASP A 662 20.53 -47.14 -37.34
N SER A 663 20.09 -46.47 -36.28
CA SER A 663 20.17 -46.96 -34.90
C SER A 663 18.77 -47.22 -34.40
N SER A 664 18.54 -48.46 -33.98
CA SER A 664 17.32 -49.04 -33.42
C SER A 664 16.86 -48.42 -32.09
N GLU A 665 16.76 -47.10 -31.99
CA GLU A 665 16.18 -46.38 -30.86
C GLU A 665 15.19 -45.32 -31.35
N TRP A 666 14.01 -45.77 -31.77
CA TRP A 666 12.83 -44.91 -31.84
C TRP A 666 12.39 -44.58 -30.41
N ASN A 667 13.07 -43.63 -29.76
CA ASN A 667 12.43 -42.89 -28.68
C ASN A 667 11.44 -41.92 -29.34
N PHE A 668 10.16 -42.27 -29.25
CA PHE A 668 9.05 -41.37 -29.52
C PHE A 668 9.21 -40.10 -28.68
N VAL A 669 9.82 -39.05 -29.25
CA VAL A 669 9.67 -37.68 -28.75
C VAL A 669 8.35 -37.17 -29.33
N PHE A 670 7.25 -37.70 -28.80
CA PHE A 670 5.98 -36.99 -28.79
C PHE A 670 6.23 -35.69 -28.02
N LEU A 671 5.85 -34.56 -28.63
CA LEU A 671 5.57 -33.26 -28.00
C LEU A 671 6.15 -33.10 -26.58
N GLY A 672 7.16 -32.24 -26.41
CA GLY A 672 7.70 -31.81 -25.11
C GLY A 672 6.67 -31.07 -24.24
N PHE A 673 5.60 -31.76 -23.91
CA PHE A 673 4.52 -31.44 -22.99
C PHE A 673 4.51 -32.55 -21.95
N GLY A 674 5.50 -32.54 -21.06
CA GLY A 674 5.53 -33.49 -19.95
C GLY A 674 6.92 -33.80 -19.44
N GLN A 675 7.46 -32.90 -18.62
CA GLN A 675 8.14 -33.36 -17.40
C GLN A 675 7.59 -32.57 -16.21
N GLY A 676 6.85 -33.31 -15.39
CA GLY A 676 6.12 -32.86 -14.23
C GLY A 676 5.48 -34.09 -13.60
N ARG A 677 6.33 -34.94 -13.01
CA ARG A 677 5.96 -35.79 -11.87
C ARG A 677 6.73 -35.29 -10.68
#